data_AF-A0A1S8TFD2-F1
#
_entry.id   AF-A0A1S8TFD2-F1
#
_cell.length_a   1.000
_cell.length_b   1.000
_cell.length_c   1.000
_cell.angle_alpha   90.00
_cell.angle_beta   90.00
_cell.angle_gamma   90.00
#
_symmetry.space_group_name_H-M   'P 1'
#
loop_
_entity.id
_entity.type
_entity.pdbx_description
1 polymer ?
#
loop_
_entity_poly.entity_id
_entity_poly.type
_entity_poly.pdbx_seq_one_letter_code
_entity_poly.pdbx_strand_id
1 'polypeptide(L)'
;MNEKIGNVLLDYRYYPGEDLYSDGEVEDELLDIVQNNTEEEFNKIIEERNNWPIMYHLSHLRTNIIEWVPINKQQTVLEIGSGCGAITGTLADKAKKVTCIDLSKKRSLINAYRNKNKNNIEILVGNFEYIEKDIVEKYDYITLIGVFEYGESYISSEKPYENFLKIISKHLKENGKIIIAIENKLGLKYWAGCKEDHVGRYFESIEGYPNTHGVKTFSKKELEGIIQSSGFDNYKFYYPYPDYKLPNSIYSDDYLPKKGELSNNMRNFDAERMILFDESKAYDSIIKEGIFDIYSNSYLVMLEKGKDSSDNIIYSKYSNERADKFKIRTDIIKDSDGNVFVQKVALTLGSQEHINKIYKSYNLLSQAYKDSKICINKCSIIEKGLKFEYIPGKTLVEELDQILFEKNYKKLFEDIKNYVDTIELGIKKKNFELTEDFIKVFGDVKLPSYLKATEITNIDLIFSNIIIGNRWNVIDYEWTFDFPIPFNFIIYRAISGYIFNSNKKNELMNLGLYKFLGITDQEMQAYGSMERCFEEYVLGGLAKLNDLHGKTTEPNVDIQQLIQHQKTNSVNNAIQIFYDYGEGFSEKNSYKIYPLFNDGDKVVLDIHIKPNIKQVRIDPCNSYSLIKIDNVVGYDNIKYSDAEYYTNGIQLNNKSLLFANDDPQIIVTNLNPETNKIELTFEIQIISKKFAVELCKFIEDKEEEVKSKEEEIKSKEEEIKSKEEEIIGKLEESKAKEKEIIQCNKKIEDIQMELKDKVERIQKYNEMSLIKKIRNQI
;
A
#
# COMPACT_ATOMS: atom_id res chain seq x y z
N MET A 1 3.15 -6.29 45.09
CA MET A 1 1.88 -5.54 45.24
C MET A 1 0.96 -6.10 44.17
N ASN A 2 -0.26 -6.52 44.52
CA ASN A 2 -1.15 -7.16 43.57
C ASN A 2 -2.34 -6.22 43.29
N GLU A 3 -2.76 -6.16 42.04
CA GLU A 3 -3.90 -5.37 41.57
C GLU A 3 -4.90 -6.30 40.90
N LYS A 4 -6.20 -5.98 40.97
CA LYS A 4 -7.24 -6.79 40.34
C LYS A 4 -8.09 -5.91 39.44
N ILE A 5 -8.10 -6.19 38.15
CA ILE A 5 -8.93 -5.53 37.14
C ILE A 5 -10.03 -6.50 36.73
N GLY A 6 -11.26 -6.23 37.17
CA GLY A 6 -12.36 -7.19 37.08
C GLY A 6 -12.00 -8.51 37.79
N ASN A 7 -11.87 -9.59 37.02
CA ASN A 7 -11.49 -10.91 37.50
C ASN A 7 -10.01 -11.25 37.27
N VAL A 8 -9.27 -10.43 36.53
CA VAL A 8 -7.85 -10.66 36.19
C VAL A 8 -6.96 -10.16 37.33
N LEU A 9 -5.99 -10.98 37.73
CA LEU A 9 -4.99 -10.64 38.75
C LEU A 9 -3.71 -10.14 38.08
N LEU A 10 -3.21 -8.98 38.48
CA LEU A 10 -1.88 -8.48 38.13
C LEU A 10 -0.96 -8.56 39.36
N ASP A 11 0.25 -9.05 39.14
CA ASP A 11 1.28 -9.18 40.14
C ASP A 11 2.52 -8.37 39.75
N TYR A 12 2.80 -7.33 40.53
CA TYR A 12 3.92 -6.41 40.31
C TYR A 12 5.16 -6.73 41.14
N ARG A 13 5.27 -7.91 41.76
CA ARG A 13 6.45 -8.27 42.58
C ARG A 13 7.77 -8.18 41.82
N TYR A 14 7.75 -8.36 40.51
CA TYR A 14 8.94 -8.38 39.64
C TYR A 14 9.04 -7.14 38.73
N TYR A 15 8.15 -6.15 38.92
CA TYR A 15 8.15 -4.94 38.11
C TYR A 15 9.18 -3.94 38.67
N PRO A 16 10.17 -3.50 37.88
CA PRO A 16 11.23 -2.62 38.38
C PRO A 16 10.77 -1.18 38.65
N GLY A 17 9.54 -0.82 38.26
CA GLY A 17 8.99 0.52 38.38
C GLY A 17 8.93 1.29 37.05
N GLU A 18 9.49 0.73 35.98
CA GLU A 18 9.45 1.25 34.62
C GLU A 18 9.13 0.14 33.61
N ASP A 19 8.51 0.50 32.49
CA ASP A 19 8.20 -0.45 31.43
C ASP A 19 9.46 -0.75 30.62
N LEU A 20 9.85 -2.03 30.59
CA LEU A 20 11.05 -2.48 29.87
C LEU A 20 10.80 -2.65 28.35
N TYR A 21 9.57 -2.40 27.89
CA TYR A 21 9.14 -2.42 26.49
C TYR A 21 7.92 -1.53 26.31
N SER A 22 7.83 -0.78 25.20
CA SER A 22 6.63 -0.02 24.82
C SER A 22 6.57 0.22 23.31
N ASP A 23 5.37 0.14 22.73
CA ASP A 23 5.06 0.54 21.34
C ASP A 23 4.80 2.07 21.22
N GLY A 24 4.96 2.83 22.30
CA GLY A 24 4.82 4.29 22.35
C GLY A 24 3.41 4.77 22.73
N GLU A 25 3.04 5.97 22.27
CA GLU A 25 1.81 6.66 22.66
C GLU A 25 0.52 5.89 22.27
N VAL A 26 0.60 4.98 21.30
CA VAL A 26 -0.55 4.18 20.87
C VAL A 26 -1.10 3.27 21.97
N GLU A 27 -0.27 2.91 22.95
CA GLU A 27 -0.70 2.11 24.10
C GLU A 27 -1.68 2.87 25.01
N ASP A 28 -1.61 4.20 25.05
CA ASP A 28 -2.57 5.01 25.80
C ASP A 28 -3.94 5.02 25.14
N GLU A 29 -3.99 5.11 23.80
CA GLU A 29 -5.23 4.97 23.04
C GLU A 29 -5.80 3.56 23.16
N LEU A 30 -4.97 2.52 23.07
CA LEU A 30 -5.41 1.14 23.26
C LEU A 30 -6.02 0.91 24.64
N LEU A 31 -5.44 1.49 25.70
CA LEU A 31 -5.98 1.41 27.05
C LEU A 31 -7.36 2.07 27.15
N ASP A 32 -7.52 3.27 26.58
CA ASP A 32 -8.81 3.95 26.52
C ASP A 32 -9.87 3.11 25.76
N ILE A 33 -9.48 2.54 24.61
CA ILE A 33 -10.37 1.70 23.80
C ILE A 33 -10.89 0.52 24.61
N VAL A 34 -10.01 -0.28 25.25
CA VAL A 34 -10.42 -1.49 25.98
C VAL A 34 -11.15 -1.19 27.29
N GLN A 35 -11.02 0.02 27.83
CA GLN A 35 -11.77 0.47 29.00
C GLN A 35 -13.20 0.85 28.65
N ASN A 36 -13.38 1.55 27.53
CA ASN A 36 -14.62 2.25 27.20
C ASN A 36 -15.47 1.55 26.13
N ASN A 37 -14.98 0.50 25.49
CA ASN A 37 -15.68 -0.19 24.39
C ASN A 37 -15.71 -1.72 24.63
N THR A 38 -16.61 -2.41 23.96
CA THR A 38 -16.70 -3.89 23.98
C THR A 38 -15.94 -4.51 22.80
N GLU A 39 -15.65 -5.82 22.87
CA GLU A 39 -14.94 -6.51 21.79
C GLU A 39 -15.72 -6.49 20.46
N GLU A 40 -17.05 -6.45 20.50
CA GLU A 40 -17.90 -6.33 19.31
C GLU A 40 -17.70 -4.98 18.58
N GLU A 41 -17.28 -3.93 19.29
CA GLU A 41 -17.06 -2.60 18.73
C GLU A 41 -15.67 -2.45 18.10
N PHE A 42 -14.73 -3.35 18.41
CA PHE A 42 -13.34 -3.23 17.95
C PHE A 42 -13.19 -3.24 16.43
N ASN A 43 -13.97 -4.04 15.70
CA ASN A 43 -13.85 -4.08 14.24
C ASN A 43 -14.18 -2.72 13.60
N LYS A 44 -15.22 -2.05 14.12
CA LYS A 44 -15.59 -0.69 13.70
C LYS A 44 -14.51 0.32 14.07
N ILE A 45 -13.94 0.24 15.27
CA ILE A 45 -12.84 1.12 15.71
C ILE A 45 -11.61 0.94 14.81
N ILE A 46 -11.27 -0.31 14.46
CA ILE A 46 -10.17 -0.62 13.54
C ILE A 46 -10.40 0.02 12.17
N GLU A 47 -11.62 -0.08 11.63
CA GLU A 47 -11.98 0.55 10.36
C GLU A 47 -11.91 2.07 10.42
N GLU A 48 -12.45 2.69 11.48
CA GLU A 48 -12.48 4.15 11.65
C GLU A 48 -11.09 4.74 11.86
N ARG A 49 -10.26 4.09 12.68
CA ARG A 49 -8.90 4.56 13.00
C ARG A 49 -7.93 4.28 11.88
N ASN A 50 -8.08 3.14 11.20
CA ASN A 50 -7.27 2.75 10.06
C ASN A 50 -5.77 2.92 10.37
N ASN A 51 -5.35 2.32 11.48
CA ASN A 51 -4.01 2.43 12.05
C ASN A 51 -3.49 1.02 12.39
N TRP A 52 -2.25 0.71 11.97
CA TRP A 52 -1.68 -0.63 12.12
C TRP A 52 -1.59 -1.11 13.57
N PRO A 53 -0.94 -0.39 14.51
CA PRO A 53 -0.89 -0.83 15.90
C PRO A 53 -2.26 -1.13 16.52
N ILE A 54 -3.28 -0.28 16.25
CA ILE A 54 -4.65 -0.52 16.72
C ILE A 54 -5.21 -1.82 16.14
N MET A 55 -5.06 -2.01 14.82
CA MET A 55 -5.48 -3.23 14.14
C MET A 55 -4.76 -4.48 14.66
N TYR A 56 -3.45 -4.41 14.80
CA TYR A 56 -2.60 -5.51 15.26
C TYR A 56 -3.01 -5.98 16.67
N HIS A 57 -3.23 -5.03 17.59
CA HIS A 57 -3.55 -5.36 18.98
C HIS A 57 -5.02 -5.75 19.19
N LEU A 58 -5.96 -5.20 18.42
CA LEU A 58 -7.41 -5.43 18.64
C LEU A 58 -8.05 -6.48 17.73
N SER A 59 -7.47 -6.77 16.55
CA SER A 59 -8.09 -7.69 15.58
C SER A 59 -8.28 -9.09 16.15
N HIS A 60 -9.51 -9.61 16.03
CA HIS A 60 -9.83 -10.99 16.42
C HIS A 60 -9.11 -12.03 15.55
N LEU A 61 -8.61 -11.66 14.37
CA LEU A 61 -7.86 -12.61 13.53
C LEU A 61 -6.52 -13.03 14.14
N ARG A 62 -5.98 -12.25 15.08
CA ARG A 62 -4.80 -12.63 15.88
C ARG A 62 -5.01 -13.98 16.56
N THR A 63 -6.23 -14.32 16.96
CA THR A 63 -6.52 -15.55 17.69
C THR A 63 -6.37 -16.80 16.83
N ASN A 64 -6.44 -16.67 15.51
CA ASN A 64 -6.37 -17.79 14.56
C ASN A 64 -5.07 -18.59 14.68
N ILE A 65 -3.99 -17.97 15.17
CA ILE A 65 -2.70 -18.65 15.38
C ILE A 65 -2.77 -19.76 16.44
N ILE A 66 -3.68 -19.66 17.41
CA ILE A 66 -3.79 -20.59 18.56
C ILE A 66 -5.15 -21.28 18.69
N GLU A 67 -6.20 -20.75 18.07
CA GLU A 67 -7.57 -21.24 18.27
C GLU A 67 -7.75 -22.70 17.80
N TRP A 68 -6.96 -23.16 16.83
CA TRP A 68 -6.97 -24.56 16.35
C TRP A 68 -6.26 -25.54 17.30
N VAL A 69 -5.32 -25.08 18.13
CA VAL A 69 -4.51 -25.96 19.00
C VAL A 69 -5.40 -26.67 20.02
N PRO A 70 -5.30 -27.99 20.24
CA PRO A 70 -6.26 -28.76 21.05
C PRO A 70 -6.07 -28.61 22.58
N ILE A 71 -6.15 -27.38 23.11
CA ILE A 71 -6.12 -27.06 24.54
C ILE A 71 -7.51 -27.28 25.16
N ASN A 72 -7.59 -27.88 26.34
CA ASN A 72 -8.84 -28.16 27.06
C ASN A 72 -8.88 -27.61 28.51
N LYS A 73 -10.08 -27.65 29.12
CA LYS A 73 -10.38 -27.09 30.45
C LYS A 73 -9.72 -27.81 31.63
N GLN A 74 -8.94 -28.85 31.37
CA GLN A 74 -8.13 -29.54 32.37
C GLN A 74 -6.66 -29.08 32.33
N GLN A 75 -6.24 -28.41 31.26
CA GLN A 75 -4.85 -28.04 30.99
C GLN A 75 -4.53 -26.60 31.42
N THR A 76 -3.26 -26.37 31.73
CA THR A 76 -2.67 -25.12 32.22
C THR A 76 -1.71 -24.55 31.19
N VAL A 77 -1.74 -23.23 31.01
CA VAL A 77 -0.95 -22.53 29.99
C VAL A 77 -0.07 -21.46 30.63
N LEU A 78 1.18 -21.37 30.20
CA LEU A 78 2.06 -20.23 30.42
C LEU A 78 2.20 -19.45 29.12
N GLU A 79 1.80 -18.18 29.14
CA GLU A 79 1.95 -17.25 28.01
C GLU A 79 3.07 -16.26 28.33
N ILE A 80 4.22 -16.43 27.68
CA ILE A 80 5.36 -15.52 27.83
C ILE A 80 5.24 -14.46 26.73
N GLY A 81 5.27 -13.18 27.11
CA GLY A 81 5.05 -12.05 26.21
C GLY A 81 3.58 -11.85 25.84
N SER A 82 2.69 -11.83 26.85
CA SER A 82 1.23 -11.74 26.63
C SER A 82 0.76 -10.42 26.01
N GLY A 83 1.59 -9.37 26.05
CA GLY A 83 1.32 -8.07 25.47
C GLY A 83 -0.02 -7.48 25.89
N CYS A 84 -0.73 -6.91 24.93
CA CYS A 84 -2.06 -6.30 25.11
C CYS A 84 -3.21 -7.33 25.19
N GLY A 85 -2.91 -8.63 25.30
CA GLY A 85 -3.91 -9.66 25.56
C GLY A 85 -4.71 -10.15 24.34
N ALA A 86 -4.20 -9.95 23.12
CA ALA A 86 -4.87 -10.37 21.88
C ALA A 86 -5.12 -11.88 21.78
N ILE A 87 -4.26 -12.69 22.39
CA ILE A 87 -4.32 -14.15 22.36
C ILE A 87 -4.77 -14.71 23.72
N THR A 88 -4.47 -14.01 24.81
CA THR A 88 -4.79 -14.40 26.20
C THR A 88 -6.26 -14.79 26.39
N GLY A 89 -7.20 -14.05 25.80
CA GLY A 89 -8.64 -14.34 25.92
C GLY A 89 -9.00 -15.73 25.37
N THR A 90 -8.47 -16.08 24.19
CA THR A 90 -8.66 -17.39 23.55
C THR A 90 -8.02 -18.51 24.35
N LEU A 91 -6.83 -18.28 24.92
CA LEU A 91 -6.20 -19.24 25.84
C LEU A 91 -7.07 -19.47 27.08
N ALA A 92 -7.61 -18.40 27.68
CA ALA A 92 -8.45 -18.47 28.86
C ALA A 92 -9.78 -19.22 28.59
N ASP A 93 -10.34 -19.05 27.39
CA ASP A 93 -11.54 -19.76 26.95
C ASP A 93 -11.33 -21.25 26.78
N LYS A 94 -10.09 -21.70 26.57
CA LYS A 94 -9.77 -23.11 26.32
C LYS A 94 -9.19 -23.80 27.55
N ALA A 95 -8.32 -23.12 28.28
CA ALA A 95 -7.55 -23.67 29.40
C ALA A 95 -8.29 -23.60 30.75
N LYS A 96 -7.79 -24.39 31.70
CA LYS A 96 -8.12 -24.31 33.12
C LYS A 96 -7.61 -23.01 33.75
N LYS A 97 -6.34 -22.67 33.49
CA LYS A 97 -5.62 -21.50 34.02
C LYS A 97 -4.63 -21.00 32.96
N VAL A 98 -4.52 -19.68 32.83
CA VAL A 98 -3.49 -19.01 32.04
C VAL A 98 -2.66 -18.14 32.98
N THR A 99 -1.37 -18.42 33.06
CA THR A 99 -0.39 -17.52 33.68
C THR A 99 0.30 -16.77 32.55
N CYS A 100 0.24 -15.44 32.58
CA CYS A 100 0.84 -14.54 31.61
C CYS A 100 2.08 -13.88 32.20
N ILE A 101 3.08 -13.60 31.36
CA ILE A 101 4.25 -12.80 31.72
C ILE A 101 4.40 -11.69 30.69
N ASP A 102 4.61 -10.46 31.15
CA ASP A 102 4.90 -9.33 30.28
C ASP A 102 5.85 -8.32 30.93
N LEU A 103 6.65 -7.65 30.11
CA LEU A 103 7.64 -6.65 30.52
C LEU A 103 7.03 -5.27 30.82
N SER A 104 5.83 -5.00 30.32
CA SER A 104 5.17 -3.70 30.40
C SER A 104 3.96 -3.75 31.32
N LYS A 105 3.93 -2.83 32.29
CA LYS A 105 2.75 -2.58 33.11
C LYS A 105 1.61 -2.05 32.24
N LYS A 106 1.87 -1.13 31.30
CA LYS A 106 0.81 -0.55 30.45
C LYS A 106 0.14 -1.62 29.60
N ARG A 107 0.91 -2.46 28.90
CA ARG A 107 0.36 -3.57 28.10
C ARG A 107 -0.38 -4.60 28.96
N SER A 108 0.15 -4.90 30.15
CA SER A 108 -0.53 -5.77 31.12
C SER A 108 -1.88 -5.21 31.58
N LEU A 109 -1.98 -3.89 31.78
CA LEU A 109 -3.25 -3.23 32.09
C LEU A 109 -4.24 -3.35 30.93
N ILE A 110 -3.80 -3.10 29.69
CA ILE A 110 -4.64 -3.27 28.49
C ILE A 110 -5.18 -4.71 28.42
N ASN A 111 -4.30 -5.71 28.60
CA ASN A 111 -4.68 -7.12 28.63
C ASN A 111 -5.73 -7.39 29.72
N ALA A 112 -5.49 -6.91 30.94
CA ALA A 112 -6.40 -7.11 32.06
C ALA A 112 -7.77 -6.45 31.86
N TYR A 113 -7.84 -5.25 31.29
CA TYR A 113 -9.11 -4.58 30.98
C TYR A 113 -9.86 -5.29 29.86
N ARG A 114 -9.17 -5.66 28.78
CA ARG A 114 -9.75 -6.44 27.67
C ARG A 114 -10.36 -7.75 28.17
N ASN A 115 -9.60 -8.49 28.98
CA ASN A 115 -9.99 -9.81 29.46
C ASN A 115 -10.63 -9.80 30.86
N LYS A 116 -11.13 -8.65 31.33
CA LYS A 116 -11.60 -8.42 32.72
C LYS A 116 -12.68 -9.40 33.20
N ASN A 117 -13.41 -10.02 32.28
CA ASN A 117 -14.48 -10.98 32.59
C ASN A 117 -13.97 -12.42 32.82
N LYS A 118 -12.74 -12.76 32.39
CA LYS A 118 -12.16 -14.09 32.55
C LYS A 118 -11.65 -14.29 33.98
N ASN A 119 -11.98 -15.43 34.60
CA ASN A 119 -11.68 -15.71 36.01
C ASN A 119 -10.43 -16.56 36.26
N ASN A 120 -9.69 -16.85 35.20
CA ASN A 120 -8.60 -17.81 35.20
C ASN A 120 -7.30 -17.25 34.60
N ILE A 121 -7.12 -15.92 34.65
CA ILE A 121 -5.93 -15.20 34.17
C ILE A 121 -5.18 -14.57 35.35
N GLU A 122 -3.87 -14.80 35.38
CA GLU A 122 -2.91 -14.16 36.28
C GLU A 122 -1.77 -13.60 35.43
N ILE A 123 -1.47 -12.30 35.56
CA ILE A 123 -0.42 -11.61 34.81
C ILE A 123 0.72 -11.24 35.77
N LEU A 124 1.91 -11.80 35.54
CA LEU A 124 3.13 -11.49 36.27
C LEU A 124 3.92 -10.43 35.49
N VAL A 125 4.07 -9.25 36.06
CA VAL A 125 4.70 -8.11 35.36
C VAL A 125 6.17 -8.04 35.75
N GLY A 126 7.05 -8.19 34.75
CA GLY A 126 8.51 -8.20 34.91
C GLY A 126 9.22 -9.08 33.87
N ASN A 127 10.55 -9.16 33.97
CA ASN A 127 11.35 -9.97 33.05
C ASN A 127 11.23 -11.46 33.38
N PHE A 128 10.98 -12.28 32.35
CA PHE A 128 10.89 -13.73 32.44
C PHE A 128 12.09 -14.37 33.16
N GLU A 129 13.33 -13.94 32.88
CA GLU A 129 14.55 -14.49 33.49
C GLU A 129 14.58 -14.34 35.03
N TYR A 130 13.86 -13.36 35.58
CA TYR A 130 13.71 -13.20 37.02
C TYR A 130 12.49 -13.93 37.56
N ILE A 131 11.35 -13.82 36.87
CA ILE A 131 10.08 -14.44 37.28
C ILE A 131 10.18 -15.96 37.32
N GLU A 132 10.82 -16.57 36.32
CA GLU A 132 10.86 -18.03 36.14
C GLU A 132 11.47 -18.76 37.35
N LYS A 133 12.36 -18.10 38.09
CA LYS A 133 13.04 -18.65 39.27
C LYS A 133 12.08 -18.97 40.42
N ASP A 134 10.96 -18.26 40.48
CA ASP A 134 9.94 -18.43 41.51
C ASP A 134 8.70 -19.21 40.99
N ILE A 135 8.68 -19.57 39.69
CA ILE A 135 7.63 -20.42 39.11
C ILE A 135 7.87 -21.88 39.50
N VAL A 136 7.00 -22.38 40.38
CA VAL A 136 6.99 -23.80 40.79
C VAL A 136 6.04 -24.62 39.92
N GLU A 137 4.97 -24.00 39.39
CA GLU A 137 3.95 -24.63 38.57
C GLU A 137 4.56 -25.17 37.26
N LYS A 138 4.06 -26.33 36.80
CA LYS A 138 4.39 -26.89 35.48
C LYS A 138 3.18 -26.77 34.58
N TYR A 139 3.42 -26.56 33.29
CA TYR A 139 2.38 -26.24 32.31
C TYR A 139 2.24 -27.31 31.24
N ASP A 140 1.01 -27.48 30.74
CA ASP A 140 0.71 -28.35 29.60
C ASP A 140 1.10 -27.68 28.29
N TYR A 141 0.98 -26.35 28.23
CA TYR A 141 1.40 -25.54 27.09
C TYR A 141 2.20 -24.33 27.56
N ILE A 142 3.28 -24.02 26.85
CA ILE A 142 4.00 -22.76 26.98
C ILE A 142 4.05 -22.09 25.62
N THR A 143 3.68 -20.82 25.54
CA THR A 143 3.61 -20.07 24.26
C THR A 143 4.66 -18.97 24.20
N LEU A 144 5.25 -18.80 23.01
CA LEU A 144 6.21 -17.78 22.61
C LEU A 144 5.77 -17.25 21.23
N ILE A 145 4.82 -16.32 21.19
CA ILE A 145 4.23 -15.83 19.93
C ILE A 145 4.68 -14.39 19.70
N GLY A 146 5.63 -14.17 18.79
CA GLY A 146 6.28 -12.86 18.60
C GLY A 146 7.12 -12.46 19.81
N VAL A 147 7.98 -13.38 20.28
CA VAL A 147 8.76 -13.25 21.53
C VAL A 147 10.14 -13.87 21.38
N PHE A 148 10.23 -15.02 20.70
CA PHE A 148 11.46 -15.79 20.61
C PHE A 148 12.58 -15.01 19.91
N GLU A 149 12.23 -14.14 18.97
CA GLU A 149 13.15 -13.24 18.25
C GLU A 149 13.90 -12.27 19.16
N TYR A 150 13.37 -11.94 20.34
CA TYR A 150 13.99 -11.05 21.32
C TYR A 150 14.85 -11.80 22.34
N GLY A 151 15.13 -13.09 22.12
CA GLY A 151 15.88 -13.93 23.05
C GLY A 151 17.22 -13.33 23.48
N GLU A 152 17.94 -12.66 22.57
CA GLU A 152 19.20 -11.95 22.87
C GLU A 152 19.01 -10.77 23.85
N SER A 153 17.87 -10.08 23.79
CA SER A 153 17.54 -8.99 24.71
C SER A 153 17.04 -9.50 26.07
N TYR A 154 16.47 -10.70 26.13
CA TYR A 154 15.79 -11.22 27.32
C TYR A 154 16.63 -12.18 28.16
N ILE A 155 17.55 -12.92 27.53
CA ILE A 155 18.30 -14.00 28.17
C ILE A 155 19.78 -13.66 28.20
N SER A 156 20.33 -13.51 29.40
CA SER A 156 21.72 -13.16 29.64
C SER A 156 22.63 -14.37 29.43
N SER A 157 22.96 -14.70 28.16
CA SER A 157 23.75 -15.89 27.78
C SER A 157 24.48 -15.68 26.46
N GLU A 158 25.64 -16.33 26.28
CA GLU A 158 26.34 -16.40 24.98
C GLU A 158 25.51 -17.14 23.91
N LYS A 159 24.61 -18.02 24.36
CA LYS A 159 23.66 -18.79 23.54
C LYS A 159 22.25 -18.49 24.02
N PRO A 160 21.71 -17.29 23.74
CA PRO A 160 20.49 -16.81 24.37
C PRO A 160 19.29 -17.67 23.98
N TYR A 161 19.15 -18.01 22.70
CA TYR A 161 18.02 -18.78 22.18
C TYR A 161 18.00 -20.24 22.69
N GLU A 162 19.14 -20.94 22.68
CA GLU A 162 19.21 -22.30 23.26
C GLU A 162 18.98 -22.29 24.76
N ASN A 163 19.51 -21.28 25.47
CA ASN A 163 19.30 -21.16 26.90
C ASN A 163 17.84 -20.83 27.23
N PHE A 164 17.19 -20.01 26.41
CA PHE A 164 15.76 -19.68 26.55
C PHE A 164 14.91 -20.95 26.52
N LEU A 165 15.09 -21.80 25.49
CA LEU A 165 14.38 -23.07 25.38
C LEU A 165 14.71 -24.00 26.55
N LYS A 166 15.98 -24.08 26.97
CA LYS A 166 16.37 -24.91 28.12
C LYS A 166 15.69 -24.47 29.41
N ILE A 167 15.61 -23.17 29.68
CA ILE A 167 14.92 -22.61 30.85
C ILE A 167 13.42 -22.95 30.79
N ILE A 168 12.74 -22.61 29.69
CA ILE A 168 11.31 -22.88 29.51
C ILE A 168 11.00 -24.37 29.65
N SER A 169 11.86 -25.23 29.12
CA SER A 169 11.66 -26.67 29.15
C SER A 169 11.57 -27.25 30.56
N LYS A 170 12.12 -26.56 31.58
CA LYS A 170 12.01 -26.96 32.99
C LYS A 170 10.60 -26.76 33.51
N HIS A 171 9.82 -25.87 32.91
CA HIS A 171 8.46 -25.50 33.32
C HIS A 171 7.36 -26.31 32.64
N LEU A 172 7.72 -27.30 31.82
CA LEU A 172 6.77 -28.21 31.18
C LEU A 172 6.36 -29.36 32.10
N LYS A 173 5.10 -29.77 32.01
CA LYS A 173 4.65 -31.09 32.47
C LYS A 173 5.18 -32.20 31.56
N GLU A 174 5.02 -33.44 32.01
CA GLU A 174 5.16 -34.61 31.15
C GLU A 174 4.17 -34.53 29.97
N ASN A 175 4.66 -34.69 28.74
CA ASN A 175 3.92 -34.45 27.49
C ASN A 175 3.46 -33.00 27.25
N GLY A 176 3.99 -32.03 28.00
CA GLY A 176 3.76 -30.62 27.75
C GLY A 176 4.38 -30.16 26.42
N LYS A 177 3.78 -29.13 25.81
CA LYS A 177 4.19 -28.60 24.50
C LYS A 177 4.69 -27.16 24.61
N ILE A 178 5.73 -26.81 23.86
CA ILE A 178 6.11 -25.40 23.62
C ILE A 178 5.62 -25.02 22.23
N ILE A 179 4.99 -23.85 22.11
CA ILE A 179 4.53 -23.30 20.84
C ILE A 179 5.30 -22.02 20.58
N ILE A 180 6.04 -21.99 19.47
CA ILE A 180 6.80 -20.83 19.03
C ILE A 180 6.18 -20.33 17.73
N ALA A 181 5.75 -19.09 17.66
CA ALA A 181 5.35 -18.46 16.39
C ALA A 181 6.26 -17.26 16.13
N ILE A 182 6.88 -17.25 14.96
CA ILE A 182 7.96 -16.31 14.60
C ILE A 182 8.01 -16.09 13.10
N GLU A 183 8.42 -14.90 12.68
CA GLU A 183 8.80 -14.56 11.31
C GLU A 183 9.90 -15.50 10.80
N ASN A 184 9.82 -15.84 9.51
CA ASN A 184 10.90 -16.55 8.83
C ASN A 184 11.86 -15.54 8.22
N LYS A 185 13.14 -15.59 8.62
CA LYS A 185 14.22 -14.75 8.06
C LYS A 185 14.24 -14.70 6.52
N LEU A 186 13.87 -15.81 5.86
CA LEU A 186 13.85 -15.97 4.40
C LEU A 186 12.45 -15.88 3.77
N GLY A 187 11.45 -15.40 4.52
CA GLY A 187 10.06 -15.29 4.05
C GLY A 187 9.96 -14.55 2.72
N LEU A 188 9.14 -15.06 1.79
CA LEU A 188 9.00 -14.52 0.44
C LEU A 188 8.68 -13.02 0.44
N LYS A 189 7.91 -12.54 1.42
CA LYS A 189 7.55 -11.11 1.53
C LYS A 189 8.77 -10.18 1.53
N TYR A 190 9.90 -10.58 2.14
CA TYR A 190 11.12 -9.76 2.17
C TYR A 190 11.82 -9.73 0.81
N TRP A 191 11.85 -10.87 0.11
CA TRP A 191 12.32 -10.93 -1.28
C TRP A 191 11.43 -10.13 -2.21
N ALA A 192 10.14 -10.05 -1.91
CA ALA A 192 9.16 -9.32 -2.68
C ALA A 192 9.16 -7.81 -2.39
N GLY A 193 9.90 -7.37 -1.36
CA GLY A 193 10.17 -5.95 -1.09
C GLY A 193 9.58 -5.40 0.21
N CYS A 194 9.03 -6.23 1.10
CA CYS A 194 8.66 -5.78 2.45
C CYS A 194 9.91 -5.44 3.28
N LYS A 195 9.77 -4.44 4.15
CA LYS A 195 10.75 -4.16 5.20
C LYS A 195 10.72 -5.28 6.25
N GLU A 196 11.85 -5.45 6.93
CA GLU A 196 11.99 -6.32 8.10
C GLU A 196 11.12 -5.78 9.25
N ASP A 197 10.33 -6.66 9.90
CA ASP A 197 9.24 -6.28 10.82
C ASP A 197 9.70 -5.59 12.12
N HIS A 198 10.95 -5.77 12.54
CA HIS A 198 11.45 -5.28 13.82
C HIS A 198 12.28 -4.00 13.67
N VAL A 199 12.98 -3.84 12.55
CA VAL A 199 13.86 -2.67 12.32
C VAL A 199 13.43 -1.75 11.19
N GLY A 200 12.42 -2.12 10.40
CA GLY A 200 11.88 -1.28 9.32
C GLY A 200 12.87 -1.04 8.17
N ARG A 201 13.82 -1.95 7.96
CA ARG A 201 14.82 -1.88 6.87
C ARG A 201 14.54 -2.92 5.79
N TYR A 202 14.77 -2.56 4.52
CA TYR A 202 14.73 -3.53 3.44
C TYR A 202 15.88 -4.53 3.57
N PHE A 203 15.61 -5.80 3.28
CA PHE A 203 16.57 -6.89 3.15
C PHE A 203 17.41 -7.27 4.39
N GLU A 204 17.24 -6.60 5.53
CA GLU A 204 18.05 -6.83 6.74
C GLU A 204 18.08 -8.31 7.16
N SER A 205 16.93 -8.99 7.16
CA SER A 205 16.84 -10.40 7.55
C SER A 205 17.57 -11.32 6.55
N ILE A 206 17.38 -11.13 5.25
CA ILE A 206 17.96 -11.98 4.20
C ILE A 206 19.48 -11.77 4.06
N GLU A 207 19.98 -10.58 4.41
CA GLU A 207 21.42 -10.27 4.47
C GLU A 207 22.08 -10.75 5.77
N GLY A 208 21.30 -11.28 6.71
CA GLY A 208 21.83 -11.89 7.92
C GLY A 208 22.04 -10.93 9.09
N TYR A 209 21.27 -9.84 9.16
CA TYR A 209 21.29 -8.85 10.24
C TYR A 209 22.65 -8.15 10.44
N PRO A 210 23.24 -7.52 9.40
CA PRO A 210 24.53 -6.84 9.54
C PRO A 210 24.48 -5.59 10.43
N ASN A 211 23.30 -4.99 10.62
CA ASN A 211 23.12 -3.70 11.30
C ASN A 211 22.18 -3.77 12.52
N THR A 212 21.84 -4.98 12.98
CA THR A 212 20.81 -5.21 14.00
C THR A 212 21.36 -6.09 15.13
N HIS A 213 21.02 -5.72 16.37
CA HIS A 213 21.41 -6.43 17.59
C HIS A 213 20.19 -6.57 18.51
N GLY A 214 20.13 -7.63 19.31
CA GLY A 214 19.10 -7.82 20.34
C GLY A 214 17.78 -8.42 19.83
N VAL A 215 17.53 -8.36 18.52
CA VAL A 215 16.39 -9.00 17.85
C VAL A 215 16.87 -9.76 16.62
N LYS A 216 16.42 -11.00 16.46
CA LYS A 216 16.81 -11.86 15.34
C LYS A 216 15.77 -12.93 15.04
N THR A 217 15.47 -13.11 13.76
CA THR A 217 14.64 -14.22 13.26
C THR A 217 15.50 -15.27 12.55
N PHE A 218 14.93 -16.44 12.29
CA PHE A 218 15.68 -17.62 11.85
C PHE A 218 15.03 -18.23 10.61
N SER A 219 15.87 -18.75 9.70
CA SER A 219 15.41 -19.72 8.70
C SER A 219 15.02 -21.03 9.37
N LYS A 220 14.23 -21.87 8.70
CA LYS A 220 13.87 -23.22 9.19
C LYS A 220 15.07 -24.01 9.70
N LYS A 221 16.15 -24.06 8.90
CA LYS A 221 17.39 -24.78 9.26
C LYS A 221 18.07 -24.23 10.52
N GLU A 222 18.13 -22.90 10.67
CA GLU A 222 18.69 -22.27 11.86
C GLU A 222 17.84 -22.61 13.10
N LEU A 223 16.52 -22.54 12.96
CA LEU A 223 15.57 -22.83 14.04
C LEU A 223 15.62 -24.29 14.47
N GLU A 224 15.67 -25.24 13.52
CA GLU A 224 15.88 -26.67 13.80
C GLU A 224 17.19 -26.91 14.57
N GLY A 225 18.28 -26.25 14.16
CA GLY A 225 19.56 -26.36 14.86
C GLY A 225 19.49 -25.88 16.31
N ILE A 226 18.78 -24.78 16.57
CA ILE A 226 18.55 -24.26 17.93
C ILE A 226 17.69 -25.23 18.76
N ILE A 227 16.61 -25.74 18.17
CA ILE A 227 15.68 -26.69 18.82
C ILE A 227 16.41 -27.97 19.24
N GLN A 228 17.12 -28.60 18.29
CA GLN A 228 17.86 -29.84 18.55
C GLN A 228 18.97 -29.64 19.58
N SER A 229 19.73 -28.54 19.48
CA SER A 229 20.77 -28.18 20.46
C SER A 229 20.23 -27.87 21.86
N SER A 230 18.92 -27.64 21.96
CA SER A 230 18.20 -27.42 23.22
C SER A 230 17.63 -28.70 23.82
N GLY A 231 17.78 -29.85 23.16
CA GLY A 231 17.36 -31.16 23.65
C GLY A 231 15.92 -31.54 23.28
N PHE A 232 15.39 -31.00 22.18
CA PHE A 232 14.11 -31.39 21.61
C PHE A 232 14.31 -32.16 20.32
N ASP A 233 14.01 -33.45 20.33
CA ASP A 233 14.10 -34.33 19.16
C ASP A 233 12.75 -34.50 18.43
N ASN A 234 11.66 -34.08 19.05
CA ASN A 234 10.31 -34.17 18.50
C ASN A 234 9.72 -32.76 18.36
N TYR A 235 9.54 -32.33 17.11
CA TYR A 235 8.96 -31.04 16.78
C TYR A 235 8.19 -31.11 15.45
N LYS A 236 7.18 -30.24 15.31
CA LYS A 236 6.36 -30.11 14.09
C LYS A 236 6.34 -28.68 13.60
N PHE A 237 6.56 -28.50 12.30
CA PHE A 237 6.43 -27.20 11.64
C PHE A 237 5.02 -27.01 11.07
N TYR A 238 4.52 -25.82 11.32
CA TYR A 238 3.32 -25.26 10.72
C TYR A 238 3.69 -23.94 10.02
N TYR A 239 2.94 -23.61 8.98
CA TYR A 239 3.18 -22.46 8.12
C TYR A 239 1.90 -21.59 8.10
N PRO A 240 1.78 -20.64 9.04
CA PRO A 240 0.69 -19.67 9.03
C PRO A 240 0.73 -18.80 7.76
N TYR A 241 -0.42 -18.57 7.15
CA TYR A 241 -0.58 -17.78 5.94
C TYR A 241 -1.68 -16.72 6.10
N PRO A 242 -1.48 -15.46 5.66
CA PRO A 242 -0.26 -14.93 5.00
C PRO A 242 0.98 -14.79 5.88
N ASP A 243 0.80 -14.71 7.20
CA ASP A 243 1.83 -14.82 8.23
C ASP A 243 1.19 -15.21 9.57
N TYR A 244 1.98 -15.34 10.63
CA TYR A 244 1.50 -15.68 11.97
C TYR A 244 0.80 -14.53 12.68
N LYS A 245 0.91 -13.29 12.17
CA LYS A 245 0.28 -12.12 12.79
C LYS A 245 -1.22 -12.15 12.55
N LEU A 246 -1.66 -12.29 11.30
CA LEU A 246 -3.08 -12.33 10.94
C LEU A 246 -3.39 -13.54 10.02
N PRO A 247 -3.14 -14.78 10.48
CA PRO A 247 -3.31 -15.95 9.64
C PRO A 247 -4.79 -16.21 9.37
N ASN A 248 -5.12 -16.57 8.14
CA ASN A 248 -6.41 -17.18 7.81
C ASN A 248 -6.31 -18.68 7.59
N SER A 249 -5.10 -19.20 7.41
CA SER A 249 -4.82 -20.62 7.20
C SER A 249 -3.53 -21.01 7.92
N ILE A 250 -3.47 -22.25 8.39
CA ILE A 250 -2.31 -22.88 9.03
C ILE A 250 -2.02 -24.16 8.26
N TYR A 251 -0.95 -24.17 7.48
CA TYR A 251 -0.44 -25.36 6.78
C TYR A 251 0.54 -26.12 7.68
N SER A 252 0.92 -27.34 7.31
CA SER A 252 1.95 -28.13 8.01
C SER A 252 2.79 -28.96 7.04
N ASP A 253 3.84 -29.62 7.52
CA ASP A 253 4.61 -30.58 6.72
C ASP A 253 3.74 -31.72 6.15
N ASP A 254 2.64 -32.08 6.82
CA ASP A 254 1.67 -33.11 6.38
C ASP A 254 0.65 -32.57 5.37
N TYR A 255 0.48 -31.24 5.26
CA TYR A 255 -0.46 -30.60 4.32
C TYR A 255 0.05 -29.22 3.89
N LEU A 256 0.73 -29.20 2.74
CA LEU A 256 1.28 -28.00 2.10
C LEU A 256 0.27 -27.35 1.14
N PRO A 257 0.40 -26.04 0.88
CA PRO A 257 -0.46 -25.34 -0.08
C PRO A 257 -0.30 -25.87 -1.49
N LYS A 258 -1.37 -25.75 -2.27
CA LYS A 258 -1.38 -26.05 -3.70
C LYS A 258 -1.30 -24.78 -4.55
N LYS A 259 -0.97 -24.98 -5.83
CA LYS A 259 -0.96 -23.92 -6.83
C LYS A 259 -2.29 -23.15 -6.83
N GLY A 260 -2.22 -21.82 -6.83
CA GLY A 260 -3.37 -20.91 -6.82
C GLY A 260 -3.96 -20.62 -5.43
N GLU A 261 -3.55 -21.33 -4.37
CA GLU A 261 -4.11 -21.10 -3.03
C GLU A 261 -3.54 -19.85 -2.33
N LEU A 262 -2.31 -19.44 -2.66
CA LEU A 262 -1.60 -18.34 -2.00
C LEU A 262 -1.69 -17.04 -2.81
N SER A 263 -2.88 -16.44 -2.86
CA SER A 263 -3.19 -15.27 -3.70
C SER A 263 -3.37 -13.94 -2.95
N ASN A 264 -3.31 -13.96 -1.62
CA ASN A 264 -3.61 -12.82 -0.74
C ASN A 264 -2.34 -12.31 -0.03
N ASN A 265 -1.38 -11.80 -0.82
CA ASN A 265 -0.01 -11.55 -0.38
C ASN A 265 0.29 -10.07 -0.02
N MET A 266 -0.52 -9.12 -0.50
CA MET A 266 -0.38 -7.69 -0.19
C MET A 266 -0.97 -7.36 1.18
N ARG A 267 -0.29 -7.78 2.26
CA ARG A 267 -0.75 -7.63 3.66
C ARG A 267 0.26 -6.93 4.58
N ASN A 268 1.22 -6.19 4.04
CA ASN A 268 2.03 -5.26 4.83
C ASN A 268 1.18 -4.03 5.16
N PHE A 269 0.76 -3.93 6.41
CA PHE A 269 -0.07 -2.82 6.91
C PHE A 269 0.73 -1.83 7.77
N ASP A 270 1.96 -2.20 8.11
CA ASP A 270 2.88 -1.57 9.03
C ASP A 270 3.81 -0.57 8.36
N ALA A 271 4.22 -0.84 7.12
CA ALA A 271 5.10 0.02 6.35
C ALA A 271 4.86 -0.11 4.84
N GLU A 272 5.38 0.85 4.09
CA GLU A 272 5.47 0.79 2.64
C GLU A 272 6.46 -0.27 2.17
N ARG A 273 6.25 -0.79 0.96
CA ARG A 273 7.13 -1.78 0.35
C ARG A 273 7.46 -1.49 -1.09
N MET A 274 8.50 -2.16 -1.58
CA MET A 274 8.71 -2.33 -3.01
C MET A 274 7.78 -3.40 -3.56
N ILE A 275 7.34 -3.24 -4.82
CA ILE A 275 6.72 -4.30 -5.62
C ILE A 275 7.75 -4.75 -6.65
N LEU A 276 8.40 -5.89 -6.37
CA LEU A 276 9.47 -6.43 -7.20
C LEU A 276 8.97 -7.46 -8.22
N PHE A 277 7.98 -8.26 -7.84
CA PHE A 277 7.36 -9.29 -8.68
C PHE A 277 5.94 -9.63 -8.18
N ASP A 278 5.22 -10.39 -8.98
CA ASP A 278 3.92 -10.97 -8.63
C ASP A 278 4.10 -12.17 -7.68
N GLU A 279 3.86 -11.95 -6.38
CA GLU A 279 4.04 -12.95 -5.33
C GLU A 279 3.18 -14.19 -5.51
N SER A 280 1.96 -14.05 -6.04
CA SER A 280 1.07 -15.21 -6.27
C SER A 280 1.68 -16.15 -7.31
N LYS A 281 2.26 -15.60 -8.39
CA LYS A 281 2.99 -16.39 -9.39
C LYS A 281 4.30 -16.96 -8.84
N ALA A 282 5.00 -16.21 -7.99
CA ALA A 282 6.23 -16.69 -7.36
C ALA A 282 5.95 -17.85 -6.40
N TYR A 283 4.89 -17.77 -5.58
CA TYR A 283 4.45 -18.86 -4.73
C TYR A 283 4.05 -20.10 -5.54
N ASP A 284 3.33 -19.95 -6.66
CA ASP A 284 3.00 -21.07 -7.56
C ASP A 284 4.27 -21.81 -8.03
N SER A 285 5.33 -21.07 -8.37
CA SER A 285 6.64 -21.64 -8.73
C SER A 285 7.32 -22.32 -7.53
N ILE A 286 7.35 -21.68 -6.36
CA ILE A 286 7.94 -22.20 -5.12
C ILE A 286 7.28 -23.52 -4.68
N ILE A 287 5.94 -23.57 -4.74
CA ILE A 287 5.16 -24.77 -4.42
C ILE A 287 5.51 -25.90 -5.40
N LYS A 288 5.59 -25.60 -6.69
CA LYS A 288 5.95 -26.58 -7.73
C LYS A 288 7.35 -27.17 -7.52
N GLU A 289 8.31 -26.36 -7.09
CA GLU A 289 9.69 -26.81 -6.83
C GLU A 289 9.85 -27.48 -5.45
N GLY A 290 8.80 -27.57 -4.65
CA GLY A 290 8.82 -28.27 -3.36
C GLY A 290 9.63 -27.56 -2.26
N ILE A 291 9.72 -26.23 -2.32
CA ILE A 291 10.53 -25.41 -1.39
C ILE A 291 9.69 -24.38 -0.62
N PHE A 292 8.37 -24.60 -0.50
CA PHE A 292 7.46 -23.67 0.17
C PHE A 292 7.82 -23.43 1.65
N ASP A 293 8.20 -24.48 2.37
CA ASP A 293 8.60 -24.39 3.77
C ASP A 293 9.77 -23.41 4.00
N ILE A 294 10.70 -23.32 3.05
CA ILE A 294 11.82 -22.37 3.10
C ILE A 294 11.36 -20.91 2.96
N TYR A 295 10.32 -20.65 2.17
CA TYR A 295 9.87 -19.29 1.80
C TYR A 295 8.53 -18.86 2.40
N SER A 296 7.89 -19.71 3.21
CA SER A 296 6.74 -19.29 4.03
C SER A 296 7.12 -18.06 4.87
N ASN A 297 6.22 -17.09 5.04
CA ASN A 297 6.58 -15.82 5.70
C ASN A 297 6.84 -15.97 7.20
N SER A 298 6.38 -17.06 7.81
CA SER A 298 6.49 -17.31 9.24
C SER A 298 6.32 -18.78 9.55
N TYR A 299 6.82 -19.18 10.71
CA TYR A 299 6.66 -20.51 11.26
C TYR A 299 5.80 -20.47 12.53
N LEU A 300 5.03 -21.53 12.74
CA LEU A 300 4.62 -21.97 14.06
C LEU A 300 5.25 -23.34 14.31
N VAL A 301 6.02 -23.48 15.37
CA VAL A 301 6.71 -24.73 15.70
C VAL A 301 6.18 -25.25 17.04
N MET A 302 5.73 -26.50 17.06
CA MET A 302 5.33 -27.19 18.29
C MET A 302 6.44 -28.13 18.72
N LEU A 303 6.98 -27.94 19.93
CA LEU A 303 8.04 -28.77 20.52
C LEU A 303 7.46 -29.66 21.60
N GLU A 304 7.88 -30.92 21.66
CA GLU A 304 7.40 -31.89 22.65
C GLU A 304 8.56 -32.62 23.32
N LYS A 305 8.40 -32.90 24.62
CA LYS A 305 9.27 -33.85 25.33
C LYS A 305 8.60 -35.22 25.35
N GLY A 306 8.98 -36.09 24.42
CA GLY A 306 8.51 -37.48 24.39
C GLY A 306 7.91 -37.92 23.06
N LYS A 307 7.13 -39.02 23.08
CA LYS A 307 6.46 -39.56 21.89
C LYS A 307 5.25 -38.70 21.51
N ASP A 308 5.09 -38.47 20.21
CA ASP A 308 3.90 -37.85 19.61
C ASP A 308 2.63 -38.59 20.07
N SER A 309 1.70 -37.86 20.70
CA SER A 309 0.65 -38.46 21.54
C SER A 309 -0.78 -38.01 21.21
N SER A 310 -1.02 -37.29 20.10
CA SER A 310 -2.38 -36.81 19.78
C SER A 310 -2.70 -36.81 18.29
N ASP A 311 -4.00 -36.93 17.97
CA ASP A 311 -4.56 -36.61 16.65
C ASP A 311 -3.99 -35.30 16.13
N ASN A 312 -3.50 -35.32 14.89
CA ASN A 312 -2.77 -34.20 14.33
C ASN A 312 -3.71 -33.37 13.45
N ILE A 313 -4.06 -32.16 13.88
CA ILE A 313 -4.59 -31.15 12.95
C ILE A 313 -3.43 -30.79 12.04
N ILE A 314 -3.50 -31.21 10.78
CA ILE A 314 -2.44 -31.02 9.78
C ILE A 314 -2.72 -29.81 8.87
N TYR A 315 -3.94 -29.29 8.90
CA TYR A 315 -4.32 -28.04 8.24
C TYR A 315 -5.50 -27.41 8.98
N SER A 316 -5.53 -26.09 9.05
CA SER A 316 -6.68 -25.34 9.54
C SER A 316 -6.93 -24.10 8.68
N LYS A 317 -8.20 -23.82 8.35
CA LYS A 317 -8.63 -22.64 7.59
C LYS A 317 -9.78 -21.94 8.30
N TYR A 318 -9.66 -20.63 8.44
CA TYR A 318 -10.66 -19.78 9.07
C TYR A 318 -11.50 -19.07 8.03
N SER A 319 -12.81 -19.06 8.28
CA SER A 319 -13.76 -18.18 7.62
C SER A 319 -14.41 -17.34 8.71
N ASN A 320 -13.66 -16.38 9.23
CA ASN A 320 -14.07 -15.54 10.37
C ASN A 320 -13.96 -14.03 10.12
N GLU A 321 -13.65 -13.61 8.89
CA GLU A 321 -13.89 -12.25 8.37
C GLU A 321 -15.33 -12.14 7.82
N ARG A 322 -16.31 -12.47 8.68
CA ARG A 322 -17.75 -12.49 8.36
C ARG A 322 -18.58 -12.39 9.62
N ALA A 323 -19.89 -12.14 9.48
CA ALA A 323 -20.81 -11.98 10.59
C ALA A 323 -20.70 -13.14 11.59
N ASP A 324 -20.86 -12.86 12.89
CA ASP A 324 -20.65 -13.86 13.96
C ASP A 324 -21.43 -15.16 13.75
N LYS A 325 -22.67 -15.07 13.25
CA LYS A 325 -23.53 -16.21 12.92
C LYS A 325 -22.99 -17.12 11.82
N PHE A 326 -21.94 -16.70 11.10
CA PHE A 326 -21.32 -17.50 10.05
C PHE A 326 -19.92 -17.95 10.40
N LYS A 327 -19.22 -17.41 11.40
CA LYS A 327 -17.80 -17.72 11.64
C LYS A 327 -17.55 -19.23 11.86
N ILE A 328 -16.74 -19.86 10.99
CA ILE A 328 -16.33 -21.27 11.16
C ILE A 328 -14.83 -21.44 10.97
N ARG A 329 -14.33 -22.58 11.46
CA ARG A 329 -13.01 -23.12 11.16
C ARG A 329 -13.15 -24.48 10.46
N THR A 330 -12.32 -24.74 9.46
CA THR A 330 -12.24 -26.03 8.77
C THR A 330 -10.87 -26.64 9.02
N ASP A 331 -10.82 -27.82 9.62
CA ASP A 331 -9.59 -28.54 9.92
C ASP A 331 -9.49 -29.80 9.05
N ILE A 332 -8.27 -30.17 8.65
CA ILE A 332 -7.95 -31.52 8.17
C ILE A 332 -7.19 -32.20 9.29
N ILE A 333 -7.68 -33.36 9.72
CA ILE A 333 -7.18 -34.10 10.86
C ILE A 333 -6.70 -35.47 10.38
N LYS A 334 -5.52 -35.85 10.83
CA LYS A 334 -4.96 -37.20 10.69
C LYS A 334 -4.98 -37.86 12.07
N ASP A 335 -5.80 -38.90 12.21
CA ASP A 335 -5.91 -39.64 13.47
C ASP A 335 -4.69 -40.54 13.71
N SER A 336 -4.63 -41.14 14.91
CA SER A 336 -3.56 -42.07 15.29
C SER A 336 -3.43 -43.30 14.39
N ASP A 337 -4.51 -43.71 13.72
CA ASP A 337 -4.53 -44.84 12.79
C ASP A 337 -4.11 -44.43 11.36
N GLY A 338 -3.86 -43.13 11.15
CA GLY A 338 -3.46 -42.55 9.87
C GLY A 338 -4.64 -42.21 8.94
N ASN A 339 -5.88 -42.33 9.39
CA ASN A 339 -7.04 -41.92 8.60
C ASN A 339 -7.14 -40.40 8.60
N VAL A 340 -7.53 -39.86 7.44
CA VAL A 340 -7.71 -38.42 7.26
C VAL A 340 -9.20 -38.10 7.17
N PHE A 341 -9.62 -37.06 7.88
CA PHE A 341 -10.98 -36.53 7.82
C PHE A 341 -10.99 -35.01 7.93
N VAL A 342 -12.12 -34.39 7.56
CA VAL A 342 -12.30 -32.93 7.64
C VAL A 342 -13.29 -32.59 8.75
N GLN A 343 -13.04 -31.51 9.48
CA GLN A 343 -13.92 -31.04 10.54
C GLN A 343 -14.28 -29.57 10.32
N LYS A 344 -15.57 -29.24 10.23
CA LYS A 344 -16.05 -27.84 10.28
C LYS A 344 -16.56 -27.53 11.69
N VAL A 345 -16.01 -26.53 12.35
CA VAL A 345 -16.29 -26.15 13.75
C VAL A 345 -16.89 -24.75 13.80
N ALA A 346 -17.92 -24.57 14.62
CA ALA A 346 -18.48 -23.26 14.94
C ALA A 346 -17.52 -22.47 15.84
N LEU A 347 -17.20 -21.22 15.47
CA LEU A 347 -16.31 -20.35 16.26
C LEU A 347 -17.07 -19.49 17.28
N THR A 348 -18.38 -19.34 17.11
CA THR A 348 -19.27 -18.61 18.01
C THR A 348 -20.51 -19.43 18.32
N LEU A 349 -21.20 -19.12 19.42
CA LEU A 349 -22.51 -19.72 19.71
C LEU A 349 -23.52 -19.47 18.58
N GLY A 350 -23.49 -18.28 17.97
CA GLY A 350 -24.37 -17.93 16.84
C GLY A 350 -24.09 -18.76 15.59
N SER A 351 -22.82 -19.16 15.36
CA SER A 351 -22.43 -19.96 14.20
C SER A 351 -22.82 -21.44 14.27
N GLN A 352 -23.28 -21.93 15.42
CA GLN A 352 -23.75 -23.31 15.57
C GLN A 352 -25.01 -23.58 14.71
N GLU A 353 -25.89 -22.58 14.58
CA GLU A 353 -27.07 -22.69 13.70
C GLU A 353 -26.65 -22.84 12.23
N HIS A 354 -25.62 -22.10 11.80
CA HIS A 354 -25.07 -22.21 10.46
C HIS A 354 -24.49 -23.60 10.20
N ILE A 355 -23.70 -24.15 11.13
CA ILE A 355 -23.21 -25.54 11.08
C ILE A 355 -24.36 -26.55 10.97
N ASN A 356 -25.42 -26.39 11.77
CA ASN A 356 -26.59 -27.27 11.71
C ASN A 356 -27.31 -27.17 10.35
N LYS A 357 -27.36 -25.97 9.75
CA LYS A 357 -27.89 -25.77 8.40
C LYS A 357 -27.08 -26.53 7.35
N ILE A 358 -25.75 -26.58 7.45
CA ILE A 358 -24.91 -27.38 6.54
C ILE A 358 -25.30 -28.86 6.57
N TYR A 359 -25.58 -29.42 7.76
CA TYR A 359 -26.07 -30.81 7.87
C TYR A 359 -27.48 -31.00 7.28
N LYS A 360 -28.39 -30.04 7.46
CA LYS A 360 -29.69 -30.05 6.77
C LYS A 360 -29.50 -30.06 5.25
N SER A 361 -28.60 -29.21 4.74
CA SER A 361 -28.25 -29.13 3.31
C SER A 361 -27.70 -30.43 2.77
N TYR A 362 -26.82 -31.11 3.52
CA TYR A 362 -26.32 -32.45 3.16
C TYR A 362 -27.47 -33.43 2.87
N ASN A 363 -28.44 -33.53 3.76
CA ASN A 363 -29.56 -34.46 3.62
C ASN A 363 -30.43 -34.13 2.40
N LEU A 364 -30.79 -32.85 2.25
CA LEU A 364 -31.66 -32.40 1.17
C LEU A 364 -30.98 -32.49 -0.21
N LEU A 365 -29.72 -32.08 -0.32
CA LEU A 365 -28.97 -32.18 -1.57
C LEU A 365 -28.67 -33.64 -1.94
N SER A 366 -28.36 -34.49 -0.96
CA SER A 366 -28.15 -35.93 -1.20
C SER A 366 -29.39 -36.59 -1.80
N GLN A 367 -30.58 -36.19 -1.34
CA GLN A 367 -31.85 -36.64 -1.90
C GLN A 367 -32.10 -36.06 -3.29
N ALA A 368 -31.82 -34.77 -3.50
CA ALA A 368 -31.99 -34.12 -4.80
C ALA A 368 -31.13 -34.77 -5.89
N TYR A 369 -29.86 -35.08 -5.58
CA TYR A 369 -28.88 -35.61 -6.53
C TYR A 369 -28.77 -37.14 -6.56
N LYS A 370 -29.66 -37.87 -5.89
CA LYS A 370 -29.58 -39.33 -5.69
C LYS A 370 -29.28 -40.11 -6.97
N ASP A 371 -29.99 -39.80 -8.05
CA ASP A 371 -29.93 -40.49 -9.35
C ASP A 371 -29.06 -39.75 -10.39
N SER A 372 -28.23 -38.80 -9.94
CA SER A 372 -27.36 -37.98 -10.80
C SER A 372 -25.89 -38.40 -10.74
N LYS A 373 -25.02 -37.79 -11.55
CA LYS A 373 -23.55 -37.97 -11.44
C LYS A 373 -22.95 -37.24 -10.24
N ILE A 374 -23.72 -36.44 -9.50
CA ILE A 374 -23.25 -35.67 -8.34
C ILE A 374 -23.39 -36.48 -7.06
N CYS A 375 -22.35 -36.47 -6.24
CA CYS A 375 -22.33 -36.96 -4.86
C CYS A 375 -22.10 -35.77 -3.93
N ILE A 376 -22.88 -35.69 -2.86
CA ILE A 376 -22.65 -34.70 -1.80
C ILE A 376 -21.73 -35.35 -0.77
N ASN A 377 -20.62 -34.68 -0.44
CA ASN A 377 -19.64 -35.17 0.52
C ASN A 377 -20.32 -35.49 1.86
N LYS A 378 -20.14 -36.70 2.40
CA LYS A 378 -20.86 -37.14 3.60
C LYS A 378 -20.37 -36.38 4.83
N CYS A 379 -21.30 -35.99 5.68
CA CYS A 379 -20.99 -35.43 6.98
C CYS A 379 -21.82 -36.05 8.11
N SER A 380 -21.31 -35.93 9.33
CA SER A 380 -21.93 -36.38 10.58
C SER A 380 -21.76 -35.31 11.66
N ILE A 381 -22.74 -35.21 12.56
CA ILE A 381 -22.71 -34.24 13.66
C ILE A 381 -21.72 -34.69 14.73
N ILE A 382 -20.93 -33.74 15.23
CA ILE A 382 -20.06 -33.88 16.40
C ILE A 382 -20.34 -32.73 17.39
N GLU A 383 -19.81 -32.80 18.60
CA GLU A 383 -20.15 -31.88 19.72
C GLU A 383 -20.12 -30.39 19.35
N LYS A 384 -19.12 -29.95 18.58
CA LYS A 384 -18.91 -28.54 18.20
C LYS A 384 -18.96 -28.27 16.70
N GLY A 385 -19.48 -29.20 15.90
CA GLY A 385 -19.26 -29.14 14.46
C GLY A 385 -19.82 -30.29 13.63
N LEU A 386 -19.25 -30.43 12.43
CA LEU A 386 -19.47 -31.53 11.52
C LEU A 386 -18.16 -32.22 11.17
N LYS A 387 -18.17 -33.55 11.13
CA LYS A 387 -17.09 -34.39 10.58
C LYS A 387 -17.48 -34.84 9.18
N PHE A 388 -16.62 -34.56 8.20
CA PHE A 388 -16.76 -34.97 6.81
C PHE A 388 -15.73 -36.04 6.45
N GLU A 389 -16.05 -36.89 5.47
CA GLU A 389 -15.04 -37.74 4.84
C GLU A 389 -14.01 -36.89 4.08
N TYR A 390 -12.75 -37.33 4.10
CA TYR A 390 -11.72 -36.75 3.24
C TYR A 390 -11.76 -37.42 1.87
N ILE A 391 -12.06 -36.65 0.83
CA ILE A 391 -12.14 -37.16 -0.53
C ILE A 391 -10.82 -36.82 -1.25
N PRO A 392 -9.96 -37.80 -1.55
CA PRO A 392 -8.77 -37.56 -2.35
C PRO A 392 -9.14 -37.38 -3.82
N GLY A 393 -8.41 -36.52 -4.53
CA GLY A 393 -8.56 -36.37 -5.98
C GLY A 393 -8.20 -34.99 -6.48
N LYS A 394 -8.37 -34.81 -7.79
CA LYS A 394 -8.19 -33.56 -8.50
C LYS A 394 -9.52 -32.80 -8.55
N THR A 395 -9.47 -31.51 -8.25
CA THR A 395 -10.62 -30.62 -8.36
C THR A 395 -10.93 -30.31 -9.84
N LEU A 396 -12.16 -29.91 -10.13
CA LEU A 396 -12.55 -29.49 -11.48
C LEU A 396 -11.77 -28.25 -11.93
N VAL A 397 -11.45 -27.33 -11.03
CA VAL A 397 -10.62 -26.16 -11.38
C VAL A 397 -9.21 -26.56 -11.81
N GLU A 398 -8.57 -27.52 -11.14
CA GLU A 398 -7.24 -28.02 -11.54
C GLU A 398 -7.27 -28.68 -12.92
N GLU A 399 -8.38 -29.33 -13.30
CA GLU A 399 -8.56 -29.92 -14.63
C GLU A 399 -8.70 -28.83 -15.70
N LEU A 400 -9.56 -27.84 -15.45
CA LEU A 400 -9.77 -26.71 -16.35
C LEU A 400 -8.49 -25.88 -16.52
N ASP A 401 -7.72 -25.66 -15.45
CA ASP A 401 -6.46 -24.94 -15.50
C ASP A 401 -5.39 -25.66 -16.31
N GLN A 402 -5.35 -27.00 -16.26
CA GLN A 402 -4.47 -27.77 -17.11
C GLN A 402 -4.85 -27.60 -18.59
N ILE A 403 -6.13 -27.70 -18.92
CA ILE A 403 -6.64 -27.52 -20.30
C ILE A 403 -6.37 -26.10 -20.80
N LEU A 404 -6.56 -25.09 -19.95
CA LEU A 404 -6.25 -23.69 -20.24
C LEU A 404 -4.74 -23.46 -20.42
N PHE A 405 -3.90 -24.15 -19.66
CA PHE A 405 -2.45 -24.09 -19.82
C PHE A 405 -2.02 -24.69 -21.17
N GLU A 406 -2.63 -25.80 -21.58
CA GLU A 406 -2.44 -26.45 -22.89
C GLU A 406 -3.07 -25.66 -24.05
N LYS A 407 -3.79 -24.55 -23.77
CA LYS A 407 -4.53 -23.72 -24.73
C LYS A 407 -5.58 -24.51 -25.53
N ASN A 408 -6.12 -25.59 -24.97
CA ASN A 408 -7.14 -26.39 -25.61
C ASN A 408 -8.54 -25.83 -25.32
N TYR A 409 -8.85 -24.68 -25.91
CA TYR A 409 -10.11 -23.97 -25.64
C TYR A 409 -11.35 -24.79 -26.02
N LYS A 410 -11.29 -25.62 -27.06
CA LYS A 410 -12.42 -26.48 -27.43
C LYS A 410 -12.79 -27.42 -26.29
N LYS A 411 -11.81 -28.11 -25.72
CA LYS A 411 -12.01 -29.02 -24.58
C LYS A 411 -12.47 -28.27 -23.33
N LEU A 412 -11.93 -27.07 -23.09
CA LEU A 412 -12.36 -26.22 -21.97
C LEU A 412 -13.86 -25.91 -22.01
N PHE A 413 -14.36 -25.50 -23.18
CA PHE A 413 -15.79 -25.22 -23.39
C PHE A 413 -16.65 -26.49 -23.28
N GLU A 414 -16.16 -27.63 -23.80
CA GLU A 414 -16.84 -28.93 -23.67
C GLU A 414 -16.97 -29.35 -22.19
N ASP A 415 -15.93 -29.19 -21.38
CA ASP A 415 -15.93 -29.60 -19.98
C ASP A 415 -16.76 -28.67 -19.10
N ILE A 416 -16.72 -27.35 -19.36
CA ILE A 416 -17.62 -26.38 -18.72
C ILE A 416 -19.08 -26.69 -19.08
N LYS A 417 -19.37 -27.01 -20.34
CA LYS A 417 -20.73 -27.41 -20.74
C LYS A 417 -21.17 -28.71 -20.05
N ASN A 418 -20.29 -29.72 -20.02
CA ASN A 418 -20.56 -30.96 -19.31
C ASN A 418 -20.79 -30.74 -17.81
N TYR A 419 -20.15 -29.73 -17.21
CA TYR A 419 -20.45 -29.29 -15.85
C TYR A 419 -21.89 -28.77 -15.71
N VAL A 420 -22.33 -27.89 -16.61
CA VAL A 420 -23.71 -27.36 -16.60
C VAL A 420 -24.71 -28.49 -16.79
N ASP A 421 -24.50 -29.35 -17.79
CA ASP A 421 -25.36 -30.49 -18.10
C ASP A 421 -25.47 -31.46 -16.90
N THR A 422 -24.36 -31.69 -16.20
CA THR A 422 -24.30 -32.58 -15.03
C THR A 422 -25.12 -32.05 -13.85
N ILE A 423 -25.06 -30.75 -13.58
CA ILE A 423 -25.85 -30.12 -12.51
C ILE A 423 -27.32 -30.04 -12.91
N GLU A 424 -27.61 -29.68 -14.16
CA GLU A 424 -28.98 -29.53 -14.67
C GLU A 424 -29.78 -30.83 -14.61
N LEU A 425 -29.18 -31.96 -15.00
CA LEU A 425 -29.84 -33.27 -14.96
C LEU A 425 -30.18 -33.73 -13.53
N GLY A 426 -29.50 -33.17 -12.53
CA GLY A 426 -29.65 -33.57 -11.13
C GLY A 426 -30.80 -32.89 -10.39
N ILE A 427 -31.50 -31.91 -10.96
CA ILE A 427 -32.55 -31.19 -10.22
C ILE A 427 -33.80 -30.87 -11.07
N LYS A 428 -34.98 -31.05 -10.46
CA LYS A 428 -36.26 -30.64 -11.03
C LYS A 428 -36.39 -29.11 -11.02
N LYS A 429 -36.45 -28.51 -12.21
CA LYS A 429 -36.61 -27.06 -12.39
C LYS A 429 -38.07 -26.63 -12.30
N LYS A 430 -38.32 -25.50 -11.63
CA LYS A 430 -39.58 -24.74 -11.66
C LYS A 430 -39.32 -23.32 -12.18
N ASN A 431 -40.37 -22.55 -12.45
CA ASN A 431 -40.21 -21.12 -12.73
C ASN A 431 -39.65 -20.43 -11.47
N PHE A 432 -38.73 -19.49 -11.67
CA PHE A 432 -38.23 -18.66 -10.59
C PHE A 432 -39.35 -17.75 -10.06
N GLU A 433 -39.44 -17.63 -8.75
CA GLU A 433 -40.34 -16.75 -8.04
C GLU A 433 -39.54 -15.95 -7.02
N LEU A 434 -39.73 -14.63 -7.00
CA LEU A 434 -39.09 -13.76 -6.03
C LEU A 434 -39.75 -13.96 -4.66
N THR A 435 -38.96 -14.27 -3.64
CA THR A 435 -39.43 -14.50 -2.26
C THR A 435 -38.80 -13.51 -1.30
N GLU A 436 -39.40 -13.32 -0.12
CA GLU A 436 -38.84 -12.44 0.93
C GLU A 436 -37.45 -12.92 1.39
N ASP A 437 -37.25 -14.23 1.54
CA ASP A 437 -35.96 -14.82 1.89
C ASP A 437 -34.90 -14.59 0.81
N PHE A 438 -35.30 -14.64 -0.47
CA PHE A 438 -34.43 -14.27 -1.58
C PHE A 438 -33.99 -12.80 -1.47
N ILE A 439 -34.95 -11.87 -1.27
CA ILE A 439 -34.66 -10.43 -1.17
C ILE A 439 -33.71 -10.15 0.00
N LYS A 440 -33.88 -10.85 1.13
CA LYS A 440 -33.03 -10.70 2.32
C LYS A 440 -31.56 -11.06 2.06
N VAL A 441 -31.29 -12.00 1.15
CA VAL A 441 -29.93 -12.51 0.88
C VAL A 441 -29.32 -11.87 -0.37
N PHE A 442 -30.11 -11.71 -1.43
CA PHE A 442 -29.65 -11.30 -2.76
C PHE A 442 -30.19 -9.94 -3.22
N GLY A 443 -30.98 -9.26 -2.38
CA GLY A 443 -31.56 -7.95 -2.66
C GLY A 443 -32.79 -7.99 -3.58
N ASP A 444 -33.45 -6.85 -3.70
CA ASP A 444 -34.58 -6.64 -4.62
C ASP A 444 -34.06 -6.34 -6.05
N VAL A 445 -33.61 -7.39 -6.72
CA VAL A 445 -33.04 -7.31 -8.07
C VAL A 445 -34.08 -7.60 -9.16
N LYS A 446 -34.00 -6.84 -10.27
CA LYS A 446 -34.84 -7.08 -11.44
C LYS A 446 -34.30 -8.23 -12.28
N LEU A 447 -34.95 -9.38 -12.20
CA LEU A 447 -34.59 -10.59 -12.92
C LEU A 447 -35.57 -10.90 -14.07
N PRO A 448 -35.10 -11.49 -15.19
CA PRO A 448 -35.97 -11.93 -16.28
C PRO A 448 -37.00 -12.99 -15.85
N SER A 449 -38.22 -12.92 -16.39
CA SER A 449 -39.34 -13.80 -16.00
C SER A 449 -39.23 -15.26 -16.47
N TYR A 450 -38.33 -15.55 -17.43
CA TYR A 450 -38.15 -16.88 -17.99
C TYR A 450 -37.22 -17.78 -17.17
N LEU A 451 -36.58 -17.23 -16.12
CA LEU A 451 -35.58 -17.95 -15.35
C LEU A 451 -36.17 -19.17 -14.65
N LYS A 452 -35.35 -20.21 -14.59
CA LYS A 452 -35.68 -21.45 -13.87
C LYS A 452 -34.91 -21.49 -12.56
N ALA A 453 -35.54 -22.03 -11.53
CA ALA A 453 -34.97 -22.21 -10.21
C ALA A 453 -35.23 -23.63 -9.70
N THR A 454 -34.53 -24.00 -8.65
CA THR A 454 -34.72 -25.26 -7.94
C THR A 454 -35.25 -24.98 -6.53
N GLU A 455 -35.89 -25.96 -5.88
CA GLU A 455 -36.41 -25.77 -4.51
C GLU A 455 -35.30 -25.72 -3.47
N ILE A 456 -34.23 -26.49 -3.70
CA ILE A 456 -32.98 -26.40 -2.97
C ILE A 456 -31.87 -26.00 -3.94
N THR A 457 -31.11 -24.98 -3.59
CA THR A 457 -30.03 -24.46 -4.43
C THR A 457 -28.75 -24.31 -3.62
N ASN A 458 -27.70 -25.02 -4.04
CA ASN A 458 -26.33 -24.81 -3.57
C ASN A 458 -25.63 -23.81 -4.49
N ILE A 459 -25.32 -22.61 -3.99
CA ILE A 459 -24.60 -21.58 -4.76
C ILE A 459 -23.07 -21.73 -4.67
N ASP A 460 -22.57 -22.68 -3.88
CA ASP A 460 -21.14 -23.04 -3.75
C ASP A 460 -20.71 -24.16 -4.69
N LEU A 461 -21.50 -24.47 -5.72
CA LEU A 461 -21.13 -25.41 -6.80
C LEU A 461 -20.04 -24.84 -7.73
N ILE A 462 -19.08 -24.09 -7.21
CA ILE A 462 -17.93 -23.57 -7.96
C ILE A 462 -16.93 -24.68 -8.29
N PHE A 463 -16.09 -24.49 -9.31
CA PHE A 463 -15.20 -25.55 -9.81
C PHE A 463 -14.18 -26.05 -8.78
N SER A 464 -13.75 -25.21 -7.83
CA SER A 464 -12.83 -25.61 -6.77
C SER A 464 -13.45 -26.54 -5.72
N ASN A 465 -14.78 -26.55 -5.62
CA ASN A 465 -15.53 -27.33 -4.62
C ASN A 465 -16.01 -28.68 -5.16
N ILE A 466 -15.54 -29.08 -6.35
CA ILE A 466 -15.90 -30.34 -7.01
C ILE A 466 -14.65 -31.17 -7.22
N ILE A 467 -14.59 -32.35 -6.60
CA ILE A 467 -13.54 -33.35 -6.86
C ILE A 467 -14.05 -34.32 -7.93
N ILE A 468 -13.29 -34.46 -9.02
CA ILE A 468 -13.63 -35.33 -10.14
C ILE A 468 -13.28 -36.78 -9.78
N GLY A 469 -14.21 -37.70 -10.04
CA GLY A 469 -14.01 -39.14 -9.98
C GLY A 469 -15.07 -39.85 -10.84
N ASN A 470 -15.38 -41.12 -10.53
CA ASN A 470 -16.48 -41.85 -11.18
C ASN A 470 -17.83 -41.10 -11.07
N ARG A 471 -18.02 -40.43 -9.94
CA ARG A 471 -19.04 -39.41 -9.70
C ARG A 471 -18.34 -38.14 -9.25
N TRP A 472 -18.98 -36.99 -9.45
CA TRP A 472 -18.44 -35.69 -9.05
C TRP A 472 -18.81 -35.43 -7.60
N ASN A 473 -17.81 -35.24 -6.74
CA ASN A 473 -18.01 -35.05 -5.31
C ASN A 473 -18.01 -33.56 -4.97
N VAL A 474 -19.14 -33.06 -4.50
CA VAL A 474 -19.29 -31.69 -4.01
C VAL A 474 -18.82 -31.67 -2.56
N ILE A 475 -17.63 -31.11 -2.34
CA ILE A 475 -16.95 -31.10 -1.02
C ILE A 475 -17.35 -29.91 -0.15
N ASP A 476 -17.91 -28.86 -0.75
CA ASP A 476 -18.49 -27.74 -0.03
C ASP A 476 -19.89 -27.40 -0.53
N TYR A 477 -20.79 -27.23 0.42
CA TYR A 477 -22.20 -26.93 0.22
C TYR A 477 -22.73 -26.05 1.36
N GLU A 478 -21.84 -25.22 1.90
CA GLU A 478 -22.10 -24.30 2.98
C GLU A 478 -23.23 -23.32 2.65
N TRP A 479 -23.16 -22.68 1.48
CA TRP A 479 -24.18 -21.78 0.99
C TRP A 479 -25.24 -22.51 0.18
N THR A 480 -26.09 -23.23 0.91
CA THR A 480 -27.29 -23.87 0.37
C THR A 480 -28.54 -23.22 0.96
N PHE A 481 -29.53 -22.99 0.09
CA PHE A 481 -30.78 -22.32 0.42
C PHE A 481 -31.98 -23.18 0.02
N ASP A 482 -33.03 -23.14 0.83
CA ASP A 482 -34.32 -23.82 0.64
C ASP A 482 -35.41 -22.88 0.08
N PHE A 483 -34.97 -21.85 -0.65
CA PHE A 483 -35.82 -20.95 -1.43
C PHE A 483 -35.31 -20.86 -2.88
N PRO A 484 -36.17 -20.53 -3.85
CA PRO A 484 -35.78 -20.53 -5.26
C PRO A 484 -34.69 -19.50 -5.58
N ILE A 485 -33.61 -19.95 -6.21
CA ILE A 485 -32.54 -19.11 -6.77
C ILE A 485 -32.39 -19.46 -8.26
N PRO A 486 -32.17 -18.48 -9.16
CA PRO A 486 -31.98 -18.76 -10.58
C PRO A 486 -30.83 -19.75 -10.83
N PHE A 487 -31.07 -20.79 -11.62
CA PHE A 487 -30.05 -21.78 -11.98
C PHE A 487 -28.84 -21.13 -12.66
N ASN A 488 -29.09 -20.16 -13.54
CA ASN A 488 -28.03 -19.42 -14.24
C ASN A 488 -27.14 -18.60 -13.28
N PHE A 489 -27.61 -18.27 -12.07
CA PHE A 489 -26.78 -17.61 -11.06
C PHE A 489 -25.69 -18.55 -10.52
N ILE A 490 -25.98 -19.85 -10.36
CA ILE A 490 -24.99 -20.86 -9.96
C ILE A 490 -23.87 -20.94 -10.99
N ILE A 491 -24.26 -21.01 -12.28
CA ILE A 491 -23.34 -21.07 -13.40
C ILE A 491 -22.51 -19.78 -13.50
N TYR A 492 -23.16 -18.62 -13.33
CA TYR A 492 -22.49 -17.33 -13.26
C TYR A 492 -21.43 -17.30 -12.16
N ARG A 493 -21.76 -17.75 -10.94
CA ARG A 493 -20.84 -17.81 -9.80
C ARG A 493 -19.65 -18.74 -10.05
N ALA A 494 -19.88 -19.92 -10.62
CA ALA A 494 -18.80 -20.86 -10.95
C ALA A 494 -17.80 -20.28 -11.96
N ILE A 495 -18.30 -19.63 -13.02
CA ILE A 495 -17.44 -18.96 -14.01
C ILE A 495 -16.76 -17.73 -13.40
N SER A 496 -17.49 -16.93 -12.62
CA SER A 496 -16.94 -15.74 -11.96
C SER A 496 -15.78 -16.12 -11.04
N GLY A 497 -15.99 -17.09 -10.14
CA GLY A 497 -14.94 -17.61 -9.28
C GLY A 497 -13.74 -18.14 -10.07
N TYR A 498 -13.96 -18.80 -11.21
CA TYR A 498 -12.88 -19.28 -12.06
C TYR A 498 -12.08 -18.14 -12.72
N ILE A 499 -12.76 -17.13 -13.23
CA ILE A 499 -12.14 -15.97 -13.90
C ILE A 499 -11.36 -15.13 -12.90
N PHE A 500 -11.99 -14.74 -11.78
CA PHE A 500 -11.45 -13.74 -10.87
C PHE A 500 -10.37 -14.28 -9.92
N ASN A 501 -10.34 -15.60 -9.68
CA ASN A 501 -9.28 -16.25 -8.90
C ASN A 501 -8.12 -16.76 -9.77
N SER A 502 -8.19 -16.63 -11.10
CA SER A 502 -7.14 -17.11 -12.00
C SER A 502 -6.09 -16.04 -12.31
N ASN A 503 -4.82 -16.44 -12.28
CA ASN A 503 -3.69 -15.65 -12.80
C ASN A 503 -3.80 -15.34 -14.32
N LYS A 504 -4.75 -15.99 -15.02
CA LYS A 504 -5.10 -15.79 -16.43
C LYS A 504 -6.46 -15.09 -16.63
N LYS A 505 -6.95 -14.34 -15.64
CA LYS A 505 -8.21 -13.59 -15.69
C LYS A 505 -8.51 -12.91 -17.03
N ASN A 506 -7.56 -12.16 -17.58
CA ASN A 506 -7.74 -11.43 -18.85
C ASN A 506 -7.95 -12.38 -20.05
N GLU A 507 -7.23 -13.51 -20.08
CA GLU A 507 -7.42 -14.54 -21.11
C GLU A 507 -8.83 -15.11 -21.02
N LEU A 508 -9.26 -15.50 -19.81
CA LEU A 508 -10.58 -16.10 -19.58
C LEU A 508 -11.74 -15.15 -19.85
N MET A 509 -11.63 -13.86 -19.45
CA MET A 509 -12.67 -12.85 -19.74
C MET A 509 -12.94 -12.69 -21.23
N ASN A 510 -11.90 -12.82 -22.06
CA ASN A 510 -12.01 -12.64 -23.51
C ASN A 510 -12.58 -13.87 -24.25
N LEU A 511 -12.77 -15.01 -23.57
CA LEU A 511 -13.32 -16.23 -24.19
C LEU A 511 -14.86 -16.17 -24.39
N GLY A 512 -15.57 -15.27 -23.70
CA GLY A 512 -17.03 -15.18 -23.84
C GLY A 512 -17.81 -16.36 -23.25
N LEU A 513 -17.29 -16.97 -22.17
CA LEU A 513 -17.87 -18.15 -21.51
C LEU A 513 -19.33 -17.96 -21.08
N TYR A 514 -19.70 -16.78 -20.56
CA TYR A 514 -21.07 -16.47 -20.15
C TYR A 514 -22.05 -16.55 -21.33
N LYS A 515 -21.69 -15.91 -22.46
CA LYS A 515 -22.51 -15.90 -23.68
C LYS A 515 -22.64 -17.30 -24.28
N PHE A 516 -21.57 -18.09 -24.25
CA PHE A 516 -21.60 -19.48 -24.70
C PHE A 516 -22.62 -20.33 -23.92
N LEU A 517 -22.78 -20.06 -22.63
CA LEU A 517 -23.76 -20.74 -21.76
C LEU A 517 -25.14 -20.06 -21.73
N GLY A 518 -25.38 -19.08 -22.59
CA GLY A 518 -26.67 -18.41 -22.72
C GLY A 518 -27.00 -17.42 -21.60
N ILE A 519 -26.00 -17.00 -20.80
CA ILE A 519 -26.18 -15.95 -19.79
C ILE A 519 -26.13 -14.60 -20.51
N THR A 520 -27.20 -13.82 -20.38
CA THR A 520 -27.35 -12.50 -21.01
C THR A 520 -26.66 -11.38 -20.24
N ASP A 521 -26.37 -10.25 -20.88
CA ASP A 521 -25.80 -9.07 -20.21
C ASP A 521 -26.72 -8.52 -19.10
N GLN A 522 -28.04 -8.59 -19.31
CA GLN A 522 -29.04 -8.23 -18.30
C GLN A 522 -28.95 -9.13 -17.07
N GLU A 523 -28.79 -10.44 -17.27
CA GLU A 523 -28.55 -11.39 -16.18
C GLU A 523 -27.23 -11.11 -15.47
N MET A 524 -26.13 -10.86 -16.20
CA MET A 524 -24.84 -10.56 -15.59
C MET A 524 -24.88 -9.32 -14.70
N GLN A 525 -25.59 -8.26 -15.11
CA GLN A 525 -25.77 -7.06 -14.30
C GLN A 525 -26.58 -7.34 -13.02
N ALA A 526 -27.66 -8.12 -13.14
CA ALA A 526 -28.48 -8.52 -12.00
C ALA A 526 -27.69 -9.42 -11.04
N TYR A 527 -26.97 -10.40 -11.56
CA TYR A 527 -26.15 -11.34 -10.78
C TYR A 527 -24.97 -10.66 -10.09
N GLY A 528 -24.35 -9.66 -10.71
CA GLY A 528 -23.34 -8.84 -10.04
C GLY A 528 -23.92 -8.04 -8.85
N SER A 529 -25.19 -7.62 -8.95
CA SER A 529 -25.89 -6.97 -7.84
C SER A 529 -26.28 -7.98 -6.74
N MET A 530 -26.72 -9.18 -7.13
CA MET A 530 -26.98 -10.28 -6.20
C MET A 530 -25.72 -10.69 -5.44
N GLU A 531 -24.57 -10.77 -6.12
CA GLU A 531 -23.28 -11.11 -5.50
C GLU A 531 -22.90 -10.08 -4.43
N ARG A 532 -23.05 -8.78 -4.73
CA ARG A 532 -22.79 -7.71 -3.76
C ARG A 532 -23.69 -7.82 -2.53
N CYS A 533 -25.00 -8.03 -2.73
CA CYS A 533 -25.94 -8.20 -1.62
C CYS A 533 -25.61 -9.45 -0.79
N PHE A 534 -25.19 -10.53 -1.44
CA PHE A 534 -24.77 -11.75 -0.77
C PHE A 534 -23.49 -11.53 0.05
N GLU A 535 -22.49 -10.84 -0.50
CA GLU A 535 -21.28 -10.46 0.23
C GLU A 535 -21.61 -9.62 1.48
N GLU A 536 -22.48 -8.61 1.35
CA GLU A 536 -22.95 -7.78 2.46
C GLU A 536 -23.70 -8.62 3.52
N TYR A 537 -24.55 -9.56 3.08
CA TYR A 537 -25.24 -10.50 3.95
C TYR A 537 -24.27 -11.38 4.75
N VAL A 538 -23.19 -11.86 4.12
CA VAL A 538 -22.15 -12.66 4.76
C VAL A 538 -21.31 -11.83 5.72
N LEU A 539 -20.91 -10.62 5.34
CA LEU A 539 -20.11 -9.72 6.17
C LEU A 539 -20.87 -9.23 7.39
N GLY A 540 -22.17 -8.96 7.26
CA GLY A 540 -22.99 -8.41 8.34
C GLY A 540 -22.53 -7.03 8.81
N GLY A 541 -21.96 -6.22 7.92
CA GLY A 541 -21.44 -4.89 8.23
C GLY A 541 -20.01 -4.84 8.75
N LEU A 542 -19.28 -5.96 8.78
CA LEU A 542 -17.85 -5.98 9.10
C LEU A 542 -17.02 -5.51 7.90
N ALA A 543 -15.96 -4.76 8.17
CA ALA A 543 -14.95 -4.41 7.18
C ALA A 543 -13.99 -5.60 6.94
N LYS A 544 -13.63 -5.85 5.67
CA LYS A 544 -12.57 -6.82 5.33
C LYS A 544 -11.21 -6.15 5.57
N LEU A 545 -10.24 -6.88 6.12
CA LEU A 545 -8.89 -6.32 6.34
C LEU A 545 -8.23 -5.86 5.04
N ASN A 546 -8.50 -6.56 3.94
CA ASN A 546 -7.96 -6.19 2.64
C ASN A 546 -8.43 -4.79 2.17
N ASP A 547 -9.58 -4.30 2.67
CA ASP A 547 -10.09 -2.95 2.35
C ASP A 547 -9.35 -1.84 3.13
N LEU A 548 -8.50 -2.21 4.10
CA LEU A 548 -7.63 -1.30 4.86
C LEU A 548 -6.24 -1.16 4.22
N HIS A 549 -5.85 -2.09 3.34
CA HIS A 549 -4.53 -2.04 2.69
C HIS A 549 -4.39 -0.76 1.84
N GLY A 550 -3.26 -0.07 1.98
CA GLY A 550 -2.98 1.20 1.28
C GLY A 550 -3.67 2.43 1.87
N LYS A 551 -4.44 2.25 2.95
CA LYS A 551 -4.94 3.38 3.77
C LYS A 551 -4.10 3.58 5.03
N THR A 552 -3.42 2.54 5.53
CA THR A 552 -2.63 2.58 6.78
C THR A 552 -1.15 2.94 6.56
N THR A 553 -0.66 2.92 5.31
CA THR A 553 0.76 3.06 4.94
C THR A 553 0.95 4.01 3.77
N GLU A 554 2.19 4.46 3.58
CA GLU A 554 2.55 5.17 2.34
C GLU A 554 2.37 4.26 1.11
N PRO A 555 2.16 4.84 -0.09
CA PRO A 555 1.98 4.05 -1.30
C PRO A 555 3.17 3.14 -1.60
N ASN A 556 2.88 1.88 -1.93
CA ASN A 556 3.91 0.94 -2.37
C ASN A 556 4.58 1.41 -3.67
N VAL A 557 5.88 1.15 -3.78
CA VAL A 557 6.70 1.57 -4.92
C VAL A 557 6.81 0.43 -5.92
N ASP A 558 6.14 0.54 -7.06
CA ASP A 558 6.32 -0.39 -8.18
C ASP A 558 7.63 -0.09 -8.91
N ILE A 559 8.62 -0.97 -8.71
CA ILE A 559 9.97 -0.79 -9.23
C ILE A 559 10.01 -0.90 -10.76
N GLN A 560 9.15 -1.72 -11.37
CA GLN A 560 9.10 -1.82 -12.83
C GLN A 560 8.55 -0.54 -13.43
N GLN A 561 7.49 0.02 -12.85
CA GLN A 561 6.94 1.30 -13.26
C GLN A 561 7.92 2.45 -13.01
N LEU A 562 8.66 2.43 -11.90
CA LEU A 562 9.68 3.42 -11.59
C LEU A 562 10.81 3.39 -12.62
N ILE A 563 11.33 2.20 -12.94
CA ILE A 563 12.36 2.01 -13.99
C ILE A 563 11.81 2.45 -15.35
N GLN A 564 10.56 2.14 -15.68
CA GLN A 564 9.94 2.56 -16.93
C GLN A 564 9.78 4.08 -16.98
N HIS A 565 9.29 4.72 -15.92
CA HIS A 565 9.20 6.18 -15.82
C HIS A 565 10.57 6.82 -15.94
N GLN A 566 11.60 6.31 -15.25
CA GLN A 566 12.96 6.79 -15.42
C GLN A 566 13.42 6.61 -16.86
N LYS A 567 13.27 5.44 -17.49
CA LYS A 567 13.62 5.25 -18.90
C LYS A 567 12.88 6.18 -19.87
N THR A 568 11.65 6.56 -19.55
CA THR A 568 10.81 7.42 -20.41
C THR A 568 11.06 8.91 -20.17
N ASN A 569 11.44 9.30 -18.93
CA ASN A 569 11.74 10.67 -18.52
C ASN A 569 13.22 11.05 -18.67
N SER A 570 14.12 10.07 -18.79
CA SER A 570 15.56 10.34 -18.84
C SER A 570 16.01 10.65 -20.26
N VAL A 571 16.63 11.80 -20.44
CA VAL A 571 18.07 12.03 -20.78
C VAL A 571 18.99 10.81 -21.02
N ASN A 572 18.57 9.55 -20.78
CA ASN A 572 19.31 8.32 -21.08
C ASN A 572 19.31 7.95 -22.58
N ASN A 573 18.73 8.81 -23.43
CA ASN A 573 19.10 8.81 -24.83
C ASN A 573 20.55 9.31 -24.91
N ALA A 574 21.40 8.56 -25.62
CA ALA A 574 22.79 8.93 -25.73
C ALA A 574 22.92 10.37 -26.26
N ILE A 575 23.67 11.19 -25.52
CA ILE A 575 24.04 12.53 -25.96
C ILE A 575 24.97 12.35 -27.16
N GLN A 576 24.66 12.99 -28.27
CA GLN A 576 25.46 12.89 -29.48
C GLN A 576 26.34 14.13 -29.61
N ILE A 577 27.63 13.92 -29.80
CA ILE A 577 28.63 14.98 -29.94
C ILE A 577 29.18 14.92 -31.36
N PHE A 578 29.08 16.04 -32.07
CA PHE A 578 29.54 16.21 -33.44
C PHE A 578 30.74 17.16 -33.48
N TYR A 579 31.74 16.78 -34.27
CA TYR A 579 32.91 17.60 -34.53
C TYR A 579 32.84 18.22 -35.93
N ASP A 580 33.02 19.54 -36.02
CA ASP A 580 33.19 20.25 -37.29
C ASP A 580 34.68 20.53 -37.55
N TYR A 581 35.17 20.06 -38.70
CA TYR A 581 36.55 20.28 -39.17
C TYR A 581 36.64 21.38 -40.25
N GLY A 582 35.57 22.13 -40.50
CA GLY A 582 35.45 23.18 -41.52
C GLY A 582 34.56 22.82 -42.71
N GLU A 583 33.94 21.63 -42.70
CA GLU A 583 33.01 21.15 -43.72
C GLU A 583 31.55 21.03 -43.20
N GLY A 584 31.32 21.40 -41.93
CA GLY A 584 30.04 21.27 -41.24
C GLY A 584 29.93 19.97 -40.42
N PHE A 585 28.82 19.84 -39.69
CA PHE A 585 28.53 18.66 -38.86
C PHE A 585 28.08 17.48 -39.73
N SER A 586 28.58 16.28 -39.44
CA SER A 586 28.16 15.05 -40.11
C SER A 586 28.14 13.87 -39.15
N GLU A 587 27.25 12.91 -39.42
CA GLU A 587 27.12 11.66 -38.64
C GLU A 587 28.45 10.90 -38.54
N LYS A 588 29.24 10.89 -39.62
CA LYS A 588 30.54 10.22 -39.68
C LYS A 588 31.54 10.80 -38.67
N ASN A 589 31.40 12.08 -38.33
CA ASN A 589 32.27 12.81 -37.40
C ASN A 589 31.56 13.05 -36.06
N SER A 590 30.81 12.07 -35.59
CA SER A 590 30.09 12.12 -34.32
C SER A 590 30.30 10.86 -33.48
N TYR A 591 30.01 10.96 -32.19
CA TYR A 591 29.94 9.81 -31.29
C TYR A 591 28.86 10.04 -30.24
N LYS A 592 28.42 8.93 -29.63
CA LYS A 592 27.37 8.91 -28.62
C LYS A 592 27.97 8.62 -27.25
N ILE A 593 27.55 9.36 -26.24
CA ILE A 593 27.92 9.16 -24.84
C ILE A 593 26.67 9.03 -23.98
N TYR A 594 26.71 8.16 -22.98
CA TYR A 594 25.67 8.09 -21.97
C TYR A 594 26.12 8.94 -20.78
N PRO A 595 25.37 10.00 -20.42
CA PRO A 595 25.80 10.93 -19.39
C PRO A 595 25.91 10.26 -18.03
N LEU A 596 26.91 10.67 -17.25
CA LEU A 596 26.97 10.42 -15.82
C LEU A 596 26.39 11.63 -15.09
N PHE A 597 25.68 11.38 -14.01
CA PHE A 597 25.11 12.41 -13.14
C PHE A 597 26.01 12.60 -11.91
N ASN A 598 26.18 13.84 -11.47
CA ASN A 598 26.87 14.14 -10.21
C ASN A 598 25.89 14.10 -9.01
N ASP A 599 26.40 14.31 -7.79
CA ASP A 599 25.62 14.30 -6.54
C ASP A 599 24.44 15.31 -6.48
N GLY A 600 24.32 16.19 -7.48
CA GLY A 600 23.22 17.15 -7.62
C GLY A 600 22.34 16.92 -8.85
N ASP A 601 22.28 15.70 -9.39
CA ASP A 601 21.50 15.31 -10.58
C ASP A 601 21.85 16.09 -11.86
N LYS A 602 23.07 16.62 -11.96
CA LYS A 602 23.53 17.36 -13.15
C LYS A 602 24.33 16.48 -14.08
N VAL A 603 24.15 16.68 -15.39
CA VAL A 603 24.96 16.07 -16.42
C VAL A 603 26.29 16.80 -16.51
N VAL A 604 27.39 16.06 -16.43
CA VAL A 604 28.76 16.58 -16.62
C VAL A 604 29.37 15.91 -17.86
N LEU A 605 29.74 16.71 -18.86
CA LEU A 605 30.35 16.22 -20.10
C LEU A 605 31.78 16.73 -20.25
N ASP A 606 32.68 15.78 -20.49
CA ASP A 606 34.08 16.00 -20.81
C ASP A 606 34.33 15.69 -22.29
N ILE A 607 34.51 16.72 -23.11
CA ILE A 607 34.65 16.59 -24.56
C ILE A 607 36.08 16.93 -24.97
N HIS A 608 36.82 15.94 -25.48
CA HIS A 608 38.19 16.14 -25.92
C HIS A 608 38.28 16.79 -27.30
N ILE A 609 39.04 17.87 -27.40
CA ILE A 609 39.24 18.63 -28.63
C ILE A 609 40.59 18.27 -29.26
N LYS A 610 40.53 17.71 -30.48
CA LYS A 610 41.69 17.41 -31.31
C LYS A 610 42.07 18.61 -32.20
N PRO A 611 43.33 18.69 -32.67
CA PRO A 611 43.74 19.72 -33.62
C PRO A 611 42.84 19.75 -34.87
N ASN A 612 42.55 20.96 -35.36
CA ASN A 612 41.70 21.26 -36.52
C ASN A 612 40.17 21.21 -36.31
N ILE A 613 39.69 20.92 -35.10
CA ILE A 613 38.27 21.09 -34.77
C ILE A 613 37.97 22.59 -34.67
N LYS A 614 36.93 23.04 -35.35
CA LYS A 614 36.49 24.45 -35.38
C LYS A 614 35.33 24.71 -34.43
N GLN A 615 34.38 23.77 -34.36
CA GLN A 615 33.18 23.86 -33.54
C GLN A 615 32.77 22.47 -33.04
N VAL A 616 32.06 22.44 -31.93
CA VAL A 616 31.48 21.21 -31.36
C VAL A 616 29.98 21.41 -31.20
N ARG A 617 29.17 20.53 -31.80
CA ARG A 617 27.73 20.46 -31.58
C ARG A 617 27.42 19.33 -30.61
N ILE A 618 26.59 19.62 -29.63
CA ILE A 618 26.17 18.74 -28.55
C ILE A 618 24.66 18.65 -28.64
N ASP A 619 24.17 17.43 -28.85
CA ASP A 619 22.75 17.11 -28.93
C ASP A 619 22.35 16.43 -27.61
N PRO A 620 21.80 17.17 -26.65
CA PRO A 620 21.59 16.67 -25.30
C PRO A 620 20.46 15.66 -25.19
N CYS A 621 19.53 15.61 -26.16
CA CYS A 621 18.49 14.57 -26.29
C CYS A 621 17.83 14.64 -27.67
N ASN A 622 16.87 13.77 -27.96
CA ASN A 622 16.06 13.77 -29.21
C ASN A 622 14.57 14.07 -28.91
N SER A 623 14.30 15.06 -28.05
CA SER A 623 12.93 15.39 -27.62
C SER A 623 12.82 16.84 -27.14
N TYR A 624 11.58 17.28 -26.95
CA TYR A 624 11.24 18.55 -26.32
C TYR A 624 11.79 18.57 -24.89
N SER A 625 12.53 19.61 -24.54
CA SER A 625 13.27 19.64 -23.28
C SER A 625 13.44 21.04 -22.72
N LEU A 626 13.62 21.10 -21.40
CA LEU A 626 14.08 22.27 -20.67
C LEU A 626 15.51 22.00 -20.23
N ILE A 627 16.45 22.88 -20.57
CA ILE A 627 17.85 22.74 -20.23
C ILE A 627 18.31 23.97 -19.47
N LYS A 628 19.02 23.77 -18.36
CA LYS A 628 19.68 24.82 -17.62
C LYS A 628 21.18 24.59 -17.67
N ILE A 629 21.88 25.42 -18.43
CA ILE A 629 23.34 25.36 -18.58
C ILE A 629 23.96 26.12 -17.40
N ASP A 630 24.76 25.41 -16.60
CA ASP A 630 25.43 26.03 -15.45
C ASP A 630 26.77 26.63 -15.85
N ASN A 631 27.56 25.90 -16.64
CA ASN A 631 28.84 26.35 -17.17
C ASN A 631 29.19 25.65 -18.50
N VAL A 632 29.90 26.39 -19.36
CA VAL A 632 30.56 25.86 -20.55
C VAL A 632 31.97 26.44 -20.56
N VAL A 633 32.97 25.61 -20.33
CA VAL A 633 34.36 26.07 -20.20
C VAL A 633 35.30 25.26 -21.09
N GLY A 634 36.22 25.95 -21.74
CA GLY A 634 37.36 25.35 -22.44
C GLY A 634 38.58 25.28 -21.55
N TYR A 635 39.39 24.24 -21.72
CA TYR A 635 40.65 24.01 -21.01
C TYR A 635 41.81 23.84 -22.00
N ASP A 636 42.91 24.56 -21.76
CA ASP A 636 44.08 24.65 -22.65
C ASP A 636 45.36 23.96 -22.07
N ASN A 637 45.20 23.09 -21.07
CA ASN A 637 46.27 22.48 -20.24
C ASN A 637 46.87 23.40 -19.16
N ILE A 638 46.54 24.69 -19.14
CA ILE A 638 47.08 25.66 -18.20
C ILE A 638 45.96 26.31 -17.38
N LYS A 639 44.84 26.66 -18.01
CA LYS A 639 43.71 27.35 -17.36
C LYS A 639 42.37 27.00 -18.02
N TYR A 640 41.30 27.32 -17.29
CA TYR A 640 39.94 27.32 -17.81
C TYR A 640 39.55 28.70 -18.33
N SER A 641 38.82 28.75 -19.43
CA SER A 641 38.22 29.96 -19.99
C SER A 641 36.78 29.68 -20.41
N ASP A 642 35.89 30.64 -20.24
CA ASP A 642 34.51 30.52 -20.72
C ASP A 642 34.49 30.27 -22.23
N ALA A 643 33.64 29.34 -22.66
CA ALA A 643 33.46 29.01 -24.07
C ALA A 643 32.17 29.64 -24.58
N GLU A 644 32.23 30.28 -25.75
CA GLU A 644 31.05 30.82 -26.41
C GLU A 644 30.23 29.68 -27.02
N TYR A 645 28.91 29.75 -26.90
CA TYR A 645 28.01 28.78 -27.51
C TYR A 645 26.75 29.44 -28.05
N TYR A 646 26.15 28.79 -29.05
CA TYR A 646 24.83 29.11 -29.57
C TYR A 646 23.92 27.90 -29.49
N THR A 647 22.62 28.14 -29.56
CA THR A 647 21.61 27.09 -29.47
C THR A 647 20.41 27.39 -30.36
N ASN A 648 19.69 26.35 -30.77
CA ASN A 648 18.40 26.47 -31.44
C ASN A 648 17.20 26.47 -30.46
N GLY A 649 17.46 26.53 -29.15
CA GLY A 649 16.45 26.69 -28.10
C GLY A 649 16.04 28.14 -27.89
N ILE A 650 14.83 28.33 -27.33
CA ILE A 650 14.31 29.63 -26.90
C ILE A 650 14.92 29.97 -25.54
N GLN A 651 15.59 31.13 -25.45
CA GLN A 651 16.18 31.59 -24.19
C GLN A 651 15.09 32.08 -23.23
N LEU A 652 14.97 31.47 -22.04
CA LEU A 652 14.02 31.90 -21.02
C LEU A 652 14.64 32.90 -20.03
N ASN A 653 15.91 32.70 -19.69
CA ASN A 653 16.73 33.57 -18.85
C ASN A 653 18.21 33.27 -19.14
N ASN A 654 19.16 33.90 -18.44
CA ASN A 654 20.61 33.75 -18.73
C ASN A 654 21.17 32.32 -18.68
N LYS A 655 20.46 31.35 -18.11
CA LYS A 655 20.92 29.95 -17.98
C LYS A 655 19.95 28.92 -18.54
N SER A 656 18.65 29.25 -18.61
CA SER A 656 17.59 28.30 -18.98
C SER A 656 17.14 28.46 -20.42
N LEU A 657 16.99 27.32 -21.09
CA LEU A 657 16.66 27.15 -22.50
C LEU A 657 15.46 26.22 -22.63
N LEU A 658 14.50 26.60 -23.47
CA LEU A 658 13.38 25.76 -23.89
C LEU A 658 13.61 25.27 -25.32
N PHE A 659 13.71 23.96 -25.50
CA PHE A 659 13.76 23.33 -26.81
C PHE A 659 12.36 22.81 -27.17
N ALA A 660 11.70 23.54 -28.07
CA ALA A 660 10.36 23.21 -28.55
C ALA A 660 10.36 22.37 -29.85
N ASN A 661 11.39 21.54 -30.03
CA ASN A 661 11.56 20.63 -31.16
C ASN A 661 12.21 19.32 -30.69
N ASP A 662 12.35 18.36 -31.60
CA ASP A 662 12.92 17.03 -31.36
C ASP A 662 14.43 16.93 -31.65
N ASP A 663 15.09 18.05 -31.98
CA ASP A 663 16.52 18.13 -32.31
C ASP A 663 17.18 19.31 -31.56
N PRO A 664 17.27 19.27 -30.22
CA PRO A 664 17.95 20.30 -29.44
C PRO A 664 19.45 20.29 -29.73
N GLN A 665 20.01 21.48 -29.97
CA GLN A 665 21.42 21.65 -30.33
C GLN A 665 22.06 22.72 -29.45
N ILE A 666 23.23 22.40 -28.89
CA ILE A 666 24.13 23.34 -28.21
C ILE A 666 25.45 23.31 -28.97
N ILE A 667 25.86 24.43 -29.54
CA ILE A 667 27.02 24.47 -30.43
C ILE A 667 28.06 25.42 -29.85
N VAL A 668 29.17 24.85 -29.42
CA VAL A 668 30.30 25.59 -28.86
C VAL A 668 31.20 26.07 -30.00
N THR A 669 31.47 27.37 -30.02
CA THR A 669 32.18 28.09 -31.08
C THR A 669 33.43 28.78 -30.56
N ASN A 670 34.16 29.41 -31.49
CA ASN A 670 35.29 30.28 -31.18
C ASN A 670 36.34 29.59 -30.28
N LEU A 671 36.51 28.28 -30.50
CA LEU A 671 37.46 27.47 -29.75
C LEU A 671 38.87 28.03 -29.96
N ASN A 672 39.56 28.33 -28.85
CA ASN A 672 40.95 28.73 -28.90
C ASN A 672 41.77 27.57 -29.51
N PRO A 673 42.70 27.83 -30.44
CA PRO A 673 43.58 26.80 -31.01
C PRO A 673 44.31 25.92 -29.99
N GLU A 674 44.51 26.42 -28.76
CA GLU A 674 45.17 25.69 -27.66
C GLU A 674 44.19 24.89 -26.78
N THR A 675 42.87 25.05 -26.95
CA THR A 675 41.85 24.29 -26.21
C THR A 675 41.90 22.82 -26.60
N ASN A 676 42.09 21.96 -25.59
CA ASN A 676 42.14 20.49 -25.76
C ASN A 676 40.96 19.77 -25.08
N LYS A 677 40.15 20.47 -24.28
CA LYS A 677 38.98 19.91 -23.62
C LYS A 677 37.90 20.97 -23.44
N ILE A 678 36.64 20.60 -23.61
CA ILE A 678 35.45 21.36 -23.20
C ILE A 678 34.78 20.59 -22.07
N GLU A 679 34.42 21.32 -21.02
CA GLU A 679 33.61 20.81 -19.90
C GLU A 679 32.26 21.55 -19.91
N LEU A 680 31.18 20.78 -19.96
CA LEU A 680 29.80 21.30 -19.98
C LEU A 680 29.03 20.66 -18.82
N THR A 681 28.50 21.49 -17.92
CA THR A 681 27.58 21.06 -16.86
C THR A 681 26.19 21.66 -17.07
N PHE A 682 25.17 20.81 -17.06
CA PHE A 682 23.79 21.25 -17.22
C PHE A 682 22.78 20.33 -16.53
N GLU A 683 21.63 20.90 -16.21
CA GLU A 683 20.42 20.19 -15.80
C GLU A 683 19.49 20.07 -17.04
N ILE A 684 18.82 18.94 -17.22
CA ILE A 684 17.91 18.73 -18.35
C ILE A 684 16.66 17.97 -17.89
N GLN A 685 15.50 18.43 -18.36
CA GLN A 685 14.21 17.80 -18.12
C GLN A 685 13.46 17.62 -19.44
N ILE A 686 13.09 16.37 -19.76
CA ILE A 686 12.26 16.07 -20.92
C ILE A 686 10.82 16.47 -20.63
N ILE A 687 10.18 17.17 -21.57
CA ILE A 687 8.80 17.63 -21.45
C ILE A 687 7.95 17.12 -22.61
N SER A 688 6.64 17.07 -22.43
CA SER A 688 5.74 16.67 -23.52
C SER A 688 5.64 17.77 -24.59
N LYS A 689 5.45 17.38 -25.86
CA LYS A 689 5.19 18.32 -26.96
C LYS A 689 4.04 19.28 -26.64
N LYS A 690 2.96 18.77 -26.04
CA LYS A 690 1.80 19.60 -25.67
C LYS A 690 2.20 20.70 -24.69
N PHE A 691 2.94 20.34 -23.65
CA PHE A 691 3.41 21.27 -22.64
C PHE A 691 4.41 22.29 -23.20
N ALA A 692 5.34 21.87 -24.05
CA ALA A 692 6.27 22.77 -24.73
C ALA A 692 5.54 23.79 -25.61
N VAL A 693 4.53 23.36 -26.38
CA VAL A 693 3.70 24.25 -27.21
C VAL A 693 2.91 25.24 -26.36
N GLU A 694 2.36 24.81 -25.21
CA GLU A 694 1.67 25.69 -24.27
C GLU A 694 2.62 26.74 -23.67
N LEU A 695 3.86 26.36 -23.32
CA LEU A 695 4.88 27.29 -22.87
C LEU A 695 5.31 28.28 -23.95
N CYS A 696 5.52 27.84 -25.20
CA CYS A 696 5.84 28.73 -26.31
C CYS A 696 4.76 29.79 -26.50
N LYS A 697 3.48 29.40 -26.52
CA LYS A 697 2.37 30.34 -26.63
C LYS A 697 2.35 31.34 -25.48
N PHE A 698 2.57 30.87 -24.25
CA PHE A 698 2.63 31.76 -23.10
C PHE A 698 3.77 32.79 -23.22
N ILE A 699 4.93 32.39 -23.74
CA ILE A 699 6.05 33.30 -23.98
C ILE A 699 5.70 34.32 -25.08
N GLU A 700 5.14 33.87 -26.21
CA GLU A 700 4.71 34.73 -27.32
C GLU A 700 3.67 35.77 -26.85
N ASP A 701 2.63 35.34 -26.12
CA ASP A 701 1.60 36.23 -25.57
C ASP A 701 2.21 37.29 -24.65
N LYS A 702 3.23 36.92 -23.85
CA LYS A 702 3.93 37.85 -22.96
C LYS A 702 4.83 38.82 -23.71
N GLU A 703 5.51 38.38 -24.76
CA GLU A 703 6.31 39.26 -25.61
C GLU A 703 5.44 40.28 -26.35
N GLU A 704 4.26 39.87 -26.83
CA GLU A 704 3.27 40.79 -27.41
C GLU A 704 2.75 41.80 -26.39
N GLU A 705 2.46 41.36 -25.16
CA GLU A 705 2.05 42.25 -24.07
C GLU A 705 3.14 43.28 -23.74
N VAL A 706 4.41 42.87 -23.72
CA VAL A 706 5.55 43.76 -23.49
C VAL A 706 5.72 44.77 -24.63
N LYS A 707 5.69 44.33 -25.89
CA LYS A 707 5.76 45.23 -27.06
C LYS A 707 4.64 46.27 -27.06
N SER A 708 3.42 45.84 -26.77
CA SER A 708 2.26 46.74 -26.66
C SER A 708 2.48 47.82 -25.59
N LYS A 709 3.02 47.45 -24.42
CA LYS A 709 3.37 48.41 -23.37
C LYS A 709 4.53 49.32 -23.76
N GLU A 710 5.54 48.83 -24.47
CA GLU A 710 6.64 49.67 -24.99
C GLU A 710 6.13 50.71 -25.99
N GLU A 711 5.20 50.33 -26.88
CA GLU A 711 4.53 51.27 -27.79
C GLU A 711 3.68 52.30 -27.04
N GLU A 712 2.95 51.88 -26.00
CA GLU A 712 2.17 52.79 -25.15
C GLU A 712 3.08 53.78 -24.40
N ILE A 713 4.24 53.32 -23.89
CA ILE A 713 5.25 54.18 -23.27
C ILE A 713 5.77 55.20 -24.28
N LYS A 714 6.15 54.75 -25.48
CA LYS A 714 6.69 55.64 -26.53
C LYS A 714 5.67 56.70 -26.98
N SER A 715 4.41 56.33 -27.09
CA SER A 715 3.30 57.26 -27.36
C SER A 715 3.15 58.31 -26.24
N LYS A 716 3.21 57.89 -24.97
CA LYS A 716 3.17 58.82 -23.82
C LYS A 716 4.39 59.75 -23.77
N GLU A 717 5.57 59.27 -24.14
CA GLU A 717 6.78 60.10 -24.25
C GLU A 717 6.62 61.19 -25.32
N GLU A 718 6.02 60.88 -26.46
CA GLU A 718 5.70 61.87 -27.50
C GLU A 718 4.64 62.88 -27.03
N GLU A 719 3.62 62.44 -26.30
CA GLU A 719 2.59 63.32 -25.74
C GLU A 719 3.17 64.27 -24.67
N ILE A 720 4.10 63.79 -23.84
CA ILE A 720 4.83 64.62 -22.88
C ILE A 720 5.64 65.68 -23.61
N LYS A 721 6.36 65.30 -24.67
CA LYS A 721 7.20 66.22 -25.45
C LYS A 721 6.37 67.33 -26.13
N SER A 722 5.20 66.98 -26.67
CA SER A 722 4.24 67.95 -27.22
C SER A 722 3.73 68.94 -26.16
N LYS A 723 3.41 68.45 -24.96
CA LYS A 723 2.99 69.31 -23.84
C LYS A 723 4.13 70.21 -23.34
N GLU A 724 5.37 69.74 -23.35
CA GLU A 724 6.54 70.57 -23.05
C GLU A 724 6.70 71.72 -24.05
N GLU A 725 6.53 71.46 -25.36
CA GLU A 725 6.54 72.49 -26.39
C GLU A 725 5.40 73.51 -26.21
N GLU A 726 4.19 73.05 -25.86
CA GLU A 726 3.06 73.94 -25.56
C GLU A 726 3.33 74.83 -24.33
N ILE A 727 3.95 74.26 -23.28
CA ILE A 727 4.36 75.00 -22.08
C ILE A 727 5.43 76.04 -22.43
N ILE A 728 6.42 75.70 -23.23
CA ILE A 728 7.46 76.63 -23.69
C ILE A 728 6.81 77.79 -24.47
N GLY A 729 5.89 77.51 -25.39
CA GLY A 729 5.15 78.54 -26.13
C GLY A 729 4.36 79.48 -25.22
N LYS A 730 3.64 78.93 -24.22
CA LYS A 730 2.93 79.74 -23.21
C LYS A 730 3.89 80.58 -22.37
N LEU A 731 5.10 80.07 -22.09
CA LEU A 731 6.13 80.80 -21.35
C LEU A 731 6.67 81.99 -22.15
N GLU A 732 6.84 81.83 -23.46
CA GLU A 732 7.25 82.91 -24.36
C GLU A 732 6.16 83.98 -24.50
N GLU A 733 4.89 83.60 -24.62
CA GLU A 733 3.77 84.55 -24.58
C GLU A 733 3.73 85.34 -23.26
N SER A 734 3.96 84.66 -22.14
CA SER A 734 4.00 85.30 -20.82
C SER A 734 5.13 86.33 -20.74
N LYS A 735 6.33 85.98 -21.23
CA LYS A 735 7.48 86.91 -21.30
C LYS A 735 7.22 88.10 -22.24
N ALA A 736 6.48 87.90 -23.33
CA ALA A 736 6.09 88.98 -24.23
C ALA A 736 5.13 89.96 -23.54
N LYS A 737 4.10 89.44 -22.85
CA LYS A 737 3.17 90.25 -22.05
C LYS A 737 3.89 90.98 -20.92
N GLU A 738 4.88 90.36 -20.28
CA GLU A 738 5.70 91.00 -19.25
C GLU A 738 6.48 92.20 -19.80
N LYS A 739 7.06 92.08 -21.02
CA LYS A 739 7.70 93.21 -21.71
C LYS A 739 6.72 94.34 -22.03
N GLU A 740 5.51 94.02 -22.47
CA GLU A 740 4.47 95.03 -22.72
C GLU A 740 4.07 95.76 -21.43
N ILE A 741 3.93 95.03 -20.31
CA ILE A 741 3.67 95.62 -18.99
C ILE A 741 4.80 96.56 -18.58
N ILE A 742 6.07 96.15 -18.74
CA ILE A 742 7.22 97.01 -18.46
C ILE A 742 7.17 98.30 -19.30
N GLN A 743 6.81 98.20 -20.58
CA GLN A 743 6.72 99.35 -21.47
C GLN A 743 5.55 100.28 -21.13
N CYS A 744 4.41 99.72 -20.71
CA CYS A 744 3.28 100.47 -20.18
C CYS A 744 3.64 101.17 -18.86
N ASN A 745 4.34 100.49 -17.95
CA ASN A 745 4.79 101.08 -16.68
C ASN A 745 5.75 102.26 -16.93
N LYS A 746 6.65 102.14 -17.91
CA LYS A 746 7.55 103.23 -18.30
C LYS A 746 6.79 104.45 -18.84
N LYS A 747 5.74 104.22 -19.65
CA LYS A 747 4.84 105.30 -20.09
C LYS A 747 4.08 105.94 -18.92
N ILE A 748 3.67 105.15 -17.93
CA ILE A 748 3.01 105.66 -16.73
C ILE A 748 3.98 106.54 -15.93
N GLU A 749 5.24 106.11 -15.76
CA GLU A 749 6.29 106.92 -15.12
C GLU A 749 6.54 108.24 -15.86
N ASP A 750 6.64 108.21 -17.19
CA ASP A 750 6.80 109.42 -18.00
C ASP A 750 5.62 110.38 -17.81
N ILE A 751 4.38 109.86 -17.82
CA ILE A 751 3.16 110.64 -17.57
C ILE A 751 3.14 111.21 -16.15
N GLN A 752 3.56 110.44 -15.14
CA GLN A 752 3.67 110.91 -13.77
C GLN A 752 4.71 112.01 -13.62
N MET A 753 5.83 111.92 -14.34
CA MET A 753 6.88 112.93 -14.35
C MET A 753 6.40 114.23 -15.02
N GLU A 754 5.68 114.13 -16.15
CA GLU A 754 4.99 115.27 -16.77
C GLU A 754 3.95 115.90 -15.84
N LEU A 755 3.18 115.07 -15.14
CA LEU A 755 2.17 115.55 -14.19
C LEU A 755 2.84 116.30 -13.03
N LYS A 756 3.97 115.80 -12.54
CA LYS A 756 4.75 116.44 -11.48
C LYS A 756 5.33 117.78 -11.94
N ASP A 757 5.91 117.85 -13.14
CA ASP A 757 6.41 119.12 -13.72
C ASP A 757 5.28 120.13 -13.92
N LYS A 758 4.10 119.69 -14.37
CA LYS A 758 2.90 120.53 -14.47
C LYS A 758 2.42 121.03 -13.10
N VAL A 759 2.40 120.16 -12.08
CA VAL A 759 2.02 120.54 -10.71
C VAL A 759 3.02 121.52 -10.12
N GLU A 760 4.32 121.32 -10.30
CA GLU A 760 5.37 122.26 -9.86
C GLU A 760 5.25 123.61 -10.58
N ARG A 761 4.98 123.63 -11.89
CA ARG A 761 4.71 124.88 -12.63
C ARG A 761 3.47 125.60 -12.12
N ILE A 762 2.40 124.87 -11.81
CA ILE A 762 1.18 125.44 -11.24
C ILE A 762 1.44 125.99 -9.84
N GLN A 763 2.22 125.31 -9.00
CA GLN A 763 2.63 125.81 -7.69
C GLN A 763 3.49 127.07 -7.81
N LYS A 764 4.50 127.09 -8.70
CA LYS A 764 5.32 128.29 -8.98
C LYS A 764 4.49 129.46 -9.51
N TYR A 765 3.52 129.17 -10.37
CA TYR A 765 2.60 130.18 -10.90
C TYR A 765 1.69 130.74 -9.79
N ASN A 766 1.20 129.87 -8.90
CA ASN A 766 0.40 130.28 -7.76
C ASN A 766 1.22 131.06 -6.74
N GLU A 767 2.49 130.70 -6.48
CA GLU A 767 3.41 131.51 -5.66
C GLU A 767 3.70 132.86 -6.30
N MET A 768 3.99 132.93 -7.61
CA MET A 768 4.17 134.20 -8.32
C MET A 768 2.90 135.06 -8.31
N SER A 769 1.73 134.45 -8.47
CA SER A 769 0.42 135.11 -8.37
C SER A 769 0.16 135.64 -6.96
N LEU A 770 0.55 134.88 -5.93
CA LEU A 770 0.46 135.30 -4.53
C LEU A 770 1.46 136.44 -4.22
N ILE A 771 2.71 136.36 -4.69
CA ILE A 771 3.70 137.45 -4.58
C ILE A 771 3.21 138.71 -5.30
N LYS A 772 2.56 138.56 -6.46
CA LYS A 772 1.98 139.69 -7.20
C LYS A 772 0.76 140.29 -6.49
N LYS A 773 -0.04 139.45 -5.81
CA LYS A 773 -1.16 139.91 -4.95
C LYS A 773 -0.68 140.55 -3.64
N ILE A 774 0.43 140.10 -3.04
CA ILE A 774 1.04 140.74 -1.86
C ILE A 774 1.67 142.09 -2.25
N ARG A 775 2.24 142.22 -3.45
CA ARG A 775 2.63 143.55 -4.01
C ARG A 775 1.45 144.48 -4.30
N ASN A 776 0.23 143.95 -4.46
CA ASN A 776 -1.00 144.77 -4.47
C ASN A 776 -1.43 145.21 -3.04
N GLN A 777 -0.61 144.99 -2.01
CA GLN A 777 -0.92 145.35 -0.61
C GLN A 777 0.22 146.11 0.12
N ILE A 778 1.31 146.48 -0.57
CA ILE A 778 2.35 147.43 -0.11
C ILE A 778 2.48 148.51 -1.19
#